data_AF-A0A1H0ZZI4-F1
#
_entry.id   AF-A0A1H0ZZI4-F1
#
_cell.length_a   1.000
_cell.length_b   1.000
_cell.length_c   1.000
_cell.angle_alpha   90.00
_cell.angle_beta   90.00
_cell.angle_gamma   90.00
#
_symmetry.space_group_name_H-M   'P 1'
#
loop_
_entity.id
_entity.type
_entity.pdbx_description
1 polymer ?
#
loop_
_entity_poly.entity_id
_entity_poly.type
_entity_poly.pdbx_seq_one_letter_code
_entity_poly.pdbx_strand_id
1 'polypeptide(L)'
;MLTVTLIGASRDAWGYLLNTVADEHTIDRAEGKAAYYMANGTPPGTWAGAGLAGLGLNPRSEVGETHLVALFGDGVHPITGGRLGRKYNTLAPLEQRIAEKIKEAAAAPENRDLTPAEFEELSDRIRQEVIETPERQSVAGFEFVFAPPKSVSSWWALADPELKDQIRQAHHAAIQATIEKLETDIIRTRTGTDGVAQAHVLGISAAMFDHWDSREGDPQLHTHMLVSNRVQGEDGRWRTIDSRWSLMPVVATASAFYDGVLMDELSARFGVSWTVEDVLERPEQYREWLAERGRADTPAARHQFAIDNGTGTGSVKWQIDGVPKTLVDEYSTRSKHINEHVDREIAKYVEKHGRRPSDRTIVKMRQHSTLRTRAAKRVRSLRDLTQNWRHRARPHVGDSFLFADRLVDSAAAQKADYPLWSFRQDDVDDDAARDAAEFVLNTLAIKRATWGRRNAETEALRAIDGWRFRSPADRDQVAKRVVDLVISQAIPLTPKNELHTPHRFRTADGEDMFQPEARDLFTTREVWDAEDRLLEAGRSRGGPSVDQVVVDEHIGQPTGGEGRILSTDQAAAVANVATSGRPVDLLVGPAGAGKTTSLEKLLELWELTHGAGTVRGLAPTARAAEVLAESLGIQTENTAKWLHETARGTDTKDGIDYQLRAGELMIVDEASIGGTIALDAIRAQVQAAGAKLLLVGDWAQLAAIDAGGAFGLLATDRQDVAELVNLHRFAADWEADASKLLRLGKTAGLDAYIEHDRVTAALEETIINQAVDAWQRDEAILNDVGEPLVSLLIAPTNEMVERLNTIARNLRIEQGSVDAAQAAVIASGVASPGDRIVTRQNARTLRTDHDRWVKNNDEWVVAGINPDTGDIVAVAGDEYVTLPADYCREHVQLAYATTAHRSQGRTVDTAHTIVDSSASGETFYVAMTRGK
;
A
#
# COMPACT_ATOMS: atom_id res chain seq x y z
N MET A 1 -15.84 -5.77 -1.67
CA MET A 1 -14.88 -4.67 -1.90
C MET A 1 -15.64 -3.39 -2.22
N LEU A 2 -15.33 -2.34 -1.45
CA LEU A 2 -15.86 -0.99 -1.64
C LEU A 2 -14.75 -0.06 -2.14
N THR A 3 -15.02 0.74 -3.17
CA THR A 3 -14.13 1.84 -3.58
C THR A 3 -14.84 3.17 -3.46
N VAL A 4 -14.09 4.23 -3.14
CA VAL A 4 -14.61 5.60 -3.02
C VAL A 4 -13.82 6.54 -3.91
N THR A 5 -14.52 7.24 -4.79
CA THR A 5 -13.94 8.24 -5.71
C THR A 5 -14.60 9.61 -5.52
N LEU A 6 -13.82 10.66 -5.71
CA LEU A 6 -14.32 12.04 -5.67
C LEU A 6 -15.06 12.35 -6.96
N ILE A 7 -16.22 13.01 -6.85
CA ILE A 7 -17.02 13.41 -8.01
C ILE A 7 -17.00 14.93 -8.15
N GLY A 8 -16.71 15.40 -9.36
CA GLY A 8 -16.84 16.80 -9.74
C GLY A 8 -18.28 17.20 -10.05
N ALA A 9 -18.52 18.52 -10.13
CA ALA A 9 -19.85 19.07 -10.43
C ALA A 9 -20.26 19.01 -11.93
N SER A 10 -19.44 18.44 -12.82
CA SER A 10 -19.79 18.31 -14.23
C SER A 10 -20.77 17.16 -14.48
N ARG A 11 -21.69 17.32 -15.44
CA ARG A 11 -22.61 16.24 -15.87
C ARG A 11 -21.84 15.00 -16.34
N ASP A 12 -20.68 15.16 -16.96
CA ASP A 12 -19.86 14.02 -17.42
C ASP A 12 -19.39 13.13 -16.26
N ALA A 13 -19.27 13.67 -15.05
CA ALA A 13 -18.78 12.93 -13.89
C ALA A 13 -19.79 11.88 -13.39
N TRP A 14 -21.09 12.08 -13.60
CA TRP A 14 -22.15 11.19 -13.09
C TRP A 14 -23.21 10.82 -14.14
N GLY A 15 -23.35 11.57 -15.23
CA GLY A 15 -24.36 11.38 -16.27
C GLY A 15 -24.21 10.06 -17.05
N TYR A 16 -23.03 9.45 -17.00
CA TYR A 16 -22.83 8.12 -17.58
C TYR A 16 -23.70 7.04 -16.93
N LEU A 17 -24.14 7.24 -15.68
CA LEU A 17 -25.02 6.33 -14.94
C LEU A 17 -26.46 6.37 -15.46
N LEU A 18 -26.89 7.52 -15.99
CA LEU A 18 -28.21 7.68 -16.60
C LEU A 18 -28.26 7.03 -17.99
N ASN A 19 -27.16 7.08 -18.73
CA ASN A 19 -27.07 6.55 -20.09
C ASN A 19 -27.13 5.01 -20.18
N THR A 20 -27.00 4.31 -19.06
CA THR A 20 -27.03 2.84 -19.00
C THR A 20 -28.39 2.29 -18.57
N VAL A 21 -29.30 3.14 -18.08
CA VAL A 21 -30.64 2.76 -17.61
C VAL A 21 -31.54 2.38 -18.78
N ALA A 22 -32.42 1.39 -18.56
CA ALA A 22 -33.42 0.98 -19.52
C ALA A 22 -34.48 2.07 -19.75
N ASP A 23 -34.79 2.35 -21.01
CA ASP A 23 -35.65 3.47 -21.41
C ASP A 23 -37.13 3.19 -21.04
N GLU A 24 -37.83 4.20 -20.51
CA GLU A 24 -39.22 4.08 -20.01
C GLU A 24 -40.19 3.53 -21.08
N HIS A 25 -39.88 3.76 -22.36
CA HIS A 25 -40.71 3.33 -23.51
C HIS A 25 -40.57 1.85 -23.89
N THR A 26 -39.64 1.12 -23.26
CA THR A 26 -39.38 -0.31 -23.53
C THR A 26 -39.89 -1.26 -22.44
N ILE A 27 -40.42 -0.72 -21.33
CA ILE A 27 -40.88 -1.51 -20.18
C ILE A 27 -42.40 -1.40 -20.08
N ASP A 28 -43.13 -2.44 -20.48
CA ASP A 28 -44.56 -2.51 -20.18
C ASP A 28 -44.74 -2.82 -18.67
N ARG A 29 -45.14 -1.79 -17.91
CA ARG A 29 -45.34 -1.87 -16.46
C ARG A 29 -46.43 -2.88 -16.07
N ALA A 30 -47.26 -3.33 -17.01
CA ALA A 30 -48.27 -4.37 -16.81
C ALA A 30 -47.68 -5.81 -16.72
N GLU A 31 -46.46 -6.05 -17.24
CA GLU A 31 -45.83 -7.39 -17.27
C GLU A 31 -45.00 -7.73 -16.01
N GLY A 32 -44.95 -6.83 -15.02
CA GLY A 32 -44.26 -7.06 -13.74
C GLY A 32 -42.73 -7.18 -13.84
N LYS A 33 -42.10 -7.75 -12.80
CA LYS A 33 -40.62 -7.85 -12.65
C LYS A 33 -39.89 -8.53 -13.83
N ALA A 34 -40.60 -9.31 -14.66
CA ALA A 34 -40.04 -10.00 -15.83
C ALA A 34 -39.70 -9.05 -17.00
N ALA A 35 -40.39 -7.91 -17.11
CA ALA A 35 -40.20 -6.94 -18.19
C ALA A 35 -38.77 -6.37 -18.20
N TYR A 36 -38.22 -6.14 -17.01
CA TYR A 36 -36.90 -5.56 -16.84
C TYR A 36 -35.75 -6.52 -17.22
N TYR A 37 -35.97 -7.84 -17.14
CA TYR A 37 -35.00 -8.85 -17.63
C TYR A 37 -34.91 -8.90 -19.17
N MET A 38 -35.97 -8.44 -19.86
CA MET A 38 -36.05 -8.39 -21.32
C MET A 38 -35.68 -7.01 -21.88
N ALA A 39 -35.73 -5.96 -21.06
CA ALA A 39 -35.35 -4.61 -21.46
C ALA A 39 -33.83 -4.48 -21.67
N ASN A 40 -33.44 -3.63 -22.63
CA ASN A 40 -32.06 -3.24 -22.83
C ASN A 40 -31.70 -2.14 -21.83
N GLY A 41 -30.82 -2.40 -20.86
CA GLY A 41 -30.38 -1.41 -19.88
C GLY A 41 -30.43 -1.89 -18.44
N THR A 42 -29.90 -1.08 -17.52
CA THR A 42 -29.93 -1.26 -16.07
C THR A 42 -31.22 -0.70 -15.46
N PRO A 43 -31.64 -1.05 -14.22
CA PRO A 43 -32.85 -0.47 -13.65
C PRO A 43 -32.65 1.03 -13.46
N PRO A 44 -33.74 1.81 -13.40
CA PRO A 44 -33.64 3.19 -13.01
C PRO A 44 -33.04 3.31 -11.61
N GLY A 45 -32.24 4.36 -11.41
CA GLY A 45 -31.61 4.63 -10.14
C GLY A 45 -32.64 4.93 -9.06
N THR A 46 -32.30 4.66 -7.80
CA THR A 46 -33.18 4.92 -6.66
C THR A 46 -32.50 5.77 -5.59
N TRP A 47 -33.28 6.63 -4.93
CA TRP A 47 -32.76 7.44 -3.83
C TRP A 47 -32.62 6.62 -2.53
N ALA A 48 -31.57 6.89 -1.77
CA ALA A 48 -31.31 6.28 -0.46
C ALA A 48 -30.71 7.28 0.55
N GLY A 49 -30.77 6.92 1.83
CA GLY A 49 -30.28 7.71 2.97
C GLY A 49 -31.36 8.56 3.67
N ALA A 50 -31.17 8.80 4.97
CA ALA A 50 -32.06 9.60 5.81
C ALA A 50 -32.00 11.10 5.48
N GLY A 51 -30.90 11.57 4.89
CA GLY A 51 -30.72 12.98 4.48
C GLY A 51 -31.70 13.44 3.40
N LEU A 52 -32.38 12.51 2.70
CA LEU A 52 -33.40 12.82 1.70
C LEU A 52 -34.60 13.59 2.28
N ALA A 53 -34.90 13.40 3.57
CA ALA A 53 -35.98 14.12 4.24
C ALA A 53 -35.77 15.64 4.16
N GLY A 54 -34.52 16.10 4.29
CA GLY A 54 -34.16 17.51 4.14
C GLY A 54 -34.30 18.04 2.70
N LEU A 55 -34.37 17.14 1.70
CA LEU A 55 -34.57 17.46 0.29
C LEU A 55 -36.02 17.26 -0.18
N GLY A 56 -36.92 16.77 0.69
CA GLY A 56 -38.29 16.40 0.32
C GLY A 56 -38.38 15.22 -0.65
N LEU A 57 -37.35 14.38 -0.71
CA LEU A 57 -37.29 13.18 -1.55
C LEU A 57 -37.60 11.94 -0.71
N ASN A 58 -38.17 10.90 -1.33
CA ASN A 58 -38.50 9.66 -0.65
C ASN A 58 -37.46 8.57 -0.97
N PRO A 59 -37.03 7.78 0.03
CA PRO A 59 -36.23 6.58 -0.24
C PRO A 59 -36.93 5.66 -1.24
N ARG A 60 -36.14 5.01 -2.10
CA ARG A 60 -36.58 4.12 -3.19
C ARG A 60 -37.36 4.79 -4.32
N SER A 61 -37.61 6.11 -4.26
CA SER A 61 -38.16 6.80 -5.43
C SER A 61 -37.10 6.88 -6.53
N GLU A 62 -37.57 6.96 -7.77
CA GLU A 62 -36.70 7.02 -8.94
C GLU A 62 -35.83 8.31 -8.96
N VAL A 63 -34.60 8.15 -9.44
CA VAL A 63 -33.64 9.24 -9.60
C VAL A 63 -33.87 9.95 -10.93
N GLY A 64 -34.49 11.12 -10.86
CA GLY A 64 -34.62 12.02 -12.01
C GLY A 64 -33.31 12.74 -12.34
N GLU A 65 -33.02 12.91 -13.62
CA GLU A 65 -31.84 13.64 -14.09
C GLU A 65 -31.80 15.09 -13.57
N THR A 66 -32.94 15.78 -13.58
CA THR A 66 -33.05 17.16 -13.08
C THR A 66 -32.66 17.28 -11.61
N HIS A 67 -32.97 16.27 -10.79
CA HIS A 67 -32.58 16.23 -9.39
C HIS A 67 -31.06 16.06 -9.22
N LEU A 68 -30.41 15.25 -10.07
CA LEU A 68 -28.96 15.08 -10.06
C LEU A 68 -28.23 16.35 -10.50
N VAL A 69 -28.71 17.02 -11.56
CA VAL A 69 -28.17 18.32 -12.00
C VAL A 69 -28.25 19.33 -10.85
N ALA A 70 -29.40 19.43 -10.19
CA ALA A 70 -29.58 20.36 -9.08
C ALA A 70 -28.61 20.06 -7.92
N LEU A 71 -28.53 18.80 -7.48
CA LEU A 71 -27.79 18.43 -6.27
C LEU A 71 -26.27 18.34 -6.47
N PHE A 72 -25.83 17.68 -7.54
CA PHE A 72 -24.41 17.44 -7.85
C PHE A 72 -23.82 18.49 -8.80
N GLY A 73 -24.62 19.05 -9.71
CA GLY A 73 -24.16 20.09 -10.63
C GLY A 73 -24.18 21.48 -10.01
N ASP A 74 -25.34 21.93 -9.58
CA ASP A 74 -25.56 23.32 -9.14
C ASP A 74 -25.36 23.51 -7.63
N GLY A 75 -25.46 22.45 -6.84
CA GLY A 75 -25.42 22.50 -5.37
C GLY A 75 -26.66 23.18 -4.77
N VAL A 76 -27.81 22.95 -5.38
CA VAL A 76 -29.12 23.49 -4.97
C VAL A 76 -30.11 22.38 -4.67
N HIS A 77 -31.17 22.74 -3.95
CA HIS A 77 -32.22 21.84 -3.54
C HIS A 77 -33.01 21.35 -4.78
N PRO A 78 -33.18 20.04 -4.97
CA PRO A 78 -33.74 19.48 -6.21
C PRO A 78 -35.20 19.85 -6.46
N ILE A 79 -36.00 20.05 -5.40
CA ILE A 79 -37.41 20.45 -5.51
C ILE A 79 -37.61 21.98 -5.49
N THR A 80 -37.00 22.69 -4.53
CA THR A 80 -37.26 24.12 -4.30
C THR A 80 -36.31 25.06 -5.05
N GLY A 81 -35.18 24.57 -5.55
CA GLY A 81 -34.11 25.40 -6.13
C GLY A 81 -33.32 26.24 -5.11
N GLY A 82 -33.61 26.12 -3.80
CA GLY A 82 -32.90 26.83 -2.74
C GLY A 82 -31.42 26.43 -2.66
N ARG A 83 -30.54 27.37 -2.27
CA ARG A 83 -29.10 27.08 -2.18
C ARG A 83 -28.78 26.16 -0.99
N LEU A 84 -28.01 25.10 -1.23
CA LEU A 84 -27.49 24.20 -0.19
C LEU A 84 -26.07 24.59 0.27
N GLY A 85 -25.59 25.77 -0.16
CA GLY A 85 -24.30 26.34 0.18
C GLY A 85 -23.76 27.23 -0.94
N ARG A 86 -22.45 27.45 -0.96
CA ARG A 86 -21.78 28.13 -2.10
C ARG A 86 -21.91 27.27 -3.36
N LYS A 87 -22.14 27.91 -4.51
CA LYS A 87 -22.17 27.23 -5.81
C LYS A 87 -20.86 26.46 -6.03
N TYR A 88 -20.94 25.27 -6.59
CA TYR A 88 -19.74 24.54 -7.00
C TYR A 88 -19.03 25.33 -8.11
N ASN A 89 -17.73 25.50 -7.98
CA ASN A 89 -16.89 25.93 -9.08
C ASN A 89 -16.75 24.75 -10.05
N THR A 90 -17.50 24.80 -11.15
CA THR A 90 -17.46 23.87 -12.27
C THR A 90 -16.43 24.34 -13.28
N LEU A 91 -15.43 23.52 -13.58
CA LEU A 91 -14.55 23.74 -14.72
C LEU A 91 -15.35 23.57 -16.02
N ALA A 92 -15.02 24.36 -17.04
CA ALA A 92 -15.55 24.15 -18.38
C ALA A 92 -15.12 22.75 -18.91
N PRO A 93 -15.88 22.15 -19.84
CA PRO A 93 -15.51 20.88 -20.46
C PRO A 93 -14.07 20.90 -21.00
N LEU A 94 -13.38 19.76 -20.95
CA LEU A 94 -11.98 19.63 -21.35
C LEU A 94 -11.72 20.21 -22.76
N GLU A 95 -12.56 19.84 -23.73
CA GLU A 95 -12.47 20.33 -25.12
C GLU A 95 -12.65 21.84 -25.22
N GLN A 96 -13.51 22.42 -24.39
CA GLN A 96 -13.71 23.86 -24.36
C GLN A 96 -12.51 24.57 -23.75
N ARG A 97 -11.92 24.04 -22.67
CA ARG A 97 -10.69 24.57 -22.06
C ARG A 97 -9.52 24.52 -23.03
N ILE A 98 -9.40 23.40 -23.76
CA ILE A 98 -8.43 23.21 -24.84
C ILE A 98 -8.67 24.28 -25.94
N ALA A 99 -9.90 24.42 -26.41
CA ALA A 99 -10.23 25.39 -27.45
C ALA A 99 -9.99 26.84 -27.02
N GLU A 100 -10.27 27.19 -25.77
CA GLU A 100 -9.99 28.49 -25.18
C GLU A 100 -8.48 28.75 -25.09
N LYS A 101 -7.69 27.80 -24.58
CA LYS A 101 -6.22 27.93 -24.57
C LYS A 101 -5.61 28.00 -25.97
N ILE A 102 -6.11 27.23 -26.94
CA ILE A 102 -5.66 27.30 -28.34
C ILE A 102 -6.01 28.67 -28.94
N LYS A 103 -7.19 29.21 -28.63
CA LYS A 103 -7.62 30.54 -29.07
C LYS A 103 -6.77 31.66 -28.44
N GLU A 104 -6.42 31.53 -27.17
CA GLU A 104 -5.49 32.45 -26.48
C GLU A 104 -4.10 32.38 -27.10
N ALA A 105 -3.58 31.17 -27.36
CA ALA A 105 -2.31 30.95 -28.03
C ALA A 105 -2.30 31.52 -29.46
N ALA A 106 -3.40 31.45 -30.19
CA ALA A 106 -3.56 32.07 -31.51
C ALA A 106 -3.55 33.61 -31.45
N ALA A 107 -4.00 34.20 -30.34
CA ALA A 107 -4.06 35.64 -30.14
C ALA A 107 -2.75 36.24 -29.61
N ALA A 108 -1.83 35.40 -29.12
CA ALA A 108 -0.58 35.80 -28.50
C ALA A 108 0.41 36.40 -29.53
N PRO A 109 1.02 37.58 -29.27
CA PRO A 109 1.94 38.25 -30.20
C PRO A 109 3.11 37.38 -30.68
N GLU A 110 3.64 36.54 -29.79
CA GLU A 110 4.76 35.63 -30.01
C GLU A 110 4.46 34.48 -30.97
N ASN A 111 3.17 34.16 -31.19
CA ASN A 111 2.73 33.04 -32.01
C ASN A 111 2.18 33.47 -33.39
N ARG A 112 2.19 34.77 -33.71
CA ARG A 112 1.60 35.32 -34.94
C ARG A 112 2.29 34.88 -36.22
N ASP A 113 3.59 34.60 -36.14
CA ASP A 113 4.43 34.27 -37.30
C ASP A 113 4.64 32.75 -37.47
N LEU A 114 3.98 31.91 -36.64
CA LEU A 114 4.04 30.45 -36.75
C LEU A 114 3.39 29.97 -38.05
N THR A 115 4.03 29.02 -38.72
CA THR A 115 3.43 28.34 -39.87
C THR A 115 2.27 27.46 -39.42
N PRO A 116 1.34 27.08 -40.33
CA PRO A 116 0.22 26.20 -39.98
C PRO A 116 0.63 24.86 -39.35
N ALA A 117 1.79 24.30 -39.73
CA ALA A 117 2.29 23.06 -39.15
C ALA A 117 2.81 23.26 -37.71
N GLU A 118 3.55 24.33 -37.46
CA GLU A 118 4.07 24.68 -36.13
C GLU A 118 2.94 25.07 -35.17
N PHE A 119 1.87 25.71 -35.68
CA PHE A 119 0.69 26.02 -34.88
C PHE A 119 -0.14 24.78 -34.53
N GLU A 120 -0.19 23.77 -35.40
CA GLU A 120 -0.83 22.48 -35.07
C GLU A 120 -0.03 21.74 -33.99
N GLU A 121 1.30 21.72 -34.07
CA GLU A 121 2.16 21.14 -33.04
C GLU A 121 2.03 21.87 -31.69
N LEU A 122 1.91 23.20 -31.71
CA LEU A 122 1.58 24.00 -30.53
C LEU A 122 0.19 23.66 -29.98
N SER A 123 -0.81 23.50 -30.84
CA SER A 123 -2.18 23.11 -30.45
C SER A 123 -2.21 21.73 -29.82
N ASP A 124 -1.45 20.77 -30.34
CA ASP A 124 -1.30 19.43 -29.77
C ASP A 124 -0.58 19.44 -28.42
N ARG A 125 0.44 20.28 -28.26
CA ARG A 125 1.11 20.48 -26.98
C ARG A 125 0.18 21.13 -25.95
N ILE A 126 -0.63 22.12 -26.34
CA ILE A 126 -1.66 22.73 -25.47
C ILE A 126 -2.71 21.69 -25.07
N ARG A 127 -3.15 20.84 -26.00
CA ARG A 127 -4.06 19.72 -25.71
C ARG A 127 -3.47 18.81 -24.63
N GLN A 128 -2.21 18.40 -24.77
CA GLN A 128 -1.54 17.55 -23.77
C GLN A 128 -1.37 18.28 -22.43
N GLU A 129 -0.90 19.52 -22.43
CA GLU A 129 -0.69 20.32 -21.21
C GLU A 129 -1.98 20.49 -20.38
N VAL A 130 -3.11 20.77 -21.04
CA VAL A 130 -4.41 20.92 -20.37
C VAL A 130 -4.93 19.59 -19.82
N ILE A 131 -4.63 18.47 -20.48
CA ILE A 131 -4.96 17.12 -20.01
C ILE A 131 -4.10 16.73 -18.80
N GLU A 132 -2.82 17.08 -18.83
CA GLU A 132 -1.82 16.70 -17.82
C GLU A 132 -1.83 17.62 -16.59
N THR A 133 -2.40 18.82 -16.69
CA THR A 133 -2.53 19.79 -15.59
C THR A 133 -3.94 19.72 -14.96
N PRO A 134 -4.15 18.91 -13.90
CA PRO A 134 -5.44 18.84 -13.23
C PRO A 134 -5.71 20.13 -12.45
N GLU A 135 -6.66 20.94 -12.93
CA GLU A 135 -7.19 22.07 -12.17
C GLU A 135 -8.06 21.58 -11.00
N ARG A 136 -7.99 22.28 -9.86
CA ARG A 136 -8.75 21.94 -8.66
C ARG A 136 -10.25 22.16 -8.89
N GLN A 137 -10.98 21.07 -9.12
CA GLN A 137 -12.44 21.10 -9.19
C GLN A 137 -13.07 21.04 -7.80
N SER A 138 -14.25 21.65 -7.65
CA SER A 138 -15.07 21.47 -6.46
C SER A 138 -15.55 20.03 -6.35
N VAL A 139 -15.41 19.42 -5.19
CA VAL A 139 -16.00 18.10 -4.90
C VAL A 139 -17.50 18.26 -4.70
N ALA A 140 -18.29 17.76 -5.65
CA ALA A 140 -19.74 17.76 -5.61
C ALA A 140 -20.30 16.59 -4.80
N GLY A 141 -19.56 15.48 -4.74
CA GLY A 141 -19.97 14.26 -4.07
C GLY A 141 -18.88 13.20 -4.05
N PHE A 142 -19.27 12.03 -3.57
CA PHE A 142 -18.42 10.85 -3.44
C PHE A 142 -19.16 9.67 -4.06
N GLU A 143 -18.51 8.93 -4.95
CA GLU A 143 -19.07 7.71 -5.52
C GLU A 143 -18.53 6.51 -4.75
N PHE A 144 -19.46 5.74 -4.18
CA PHE A 144 -19.19 4.47 -3.52
C PHE A 144 -19.57 3.35 -4.48
N VAL A 145 -18.61 2.51 -4.86
CA VAL A 145 -18.89 1.34 -5.71
C VAL A 145 -18.86 0.09 -4.84
N PHE A 146 -20.03 -0.48 -4.59
CA PHE A 146 -20.18 -1.72 -3.85
C PHE A 146 -20.08 -2.90 -4.80
N ALA A 147 -18.98 -3.66 -4.70
CA ALA A 147 -18.79 -4.87 -5.48
C ALA A 147 -18.67 -6.09 -4.54
N PRO A 148 -19.59 -7.06 -4.60
CA PRO A 148 -19.46 -8.33 -3.90
C PRO A 148 -18.27 -9.14 -4.46
N PRO A 149 -17.78 -10.16 -3.73
CA PRO A 149 -16.77 -11.07 -4.25
C PRO A 149 -17.14 -11.65 -5.61
N LYS A 150 -16.12 -11.95 -6.42
CA LYS A 150 -16.35 -12.40 -7.79
C LYS A 150 -17.15 -13.70 -7.86
N SER A 151 -16.94 -14.62 -6.93
CA SER A 151 -17.76 -15.83 -6.78
C SER A 151 -19.26 -15.56 -6.61
N VAL A 152 -19.64 -14.50 -5.88
CA VAL A 152 -21.05 -14.06 -5.75
C VAL A 152 -21.60 -13.61 -7.10
N SER A 153 -20.83 -12.80 -7.84
CA SER A 153 -21.22 -12.37 -9.19
C SER A 153 -21.33 -13.56 -10.16
N SER A 154 -20.42 -14.55 -10.06
CA SER A 154 -20.45 -15.77 -10.86
C SER A 154 -21.68 -16.63 -10.56
N TRP A 155 -22.04 -16.76 -9.28
CA TRP A 155 -23.23 -17.49 -8.86
C TRP A 155 -24.51 -16.78 -9.32
N TRP A 156 -24.60 -15.46 -9.09
CA TRP A 156 -25.70 -14.62 -9.59
C TRP A 156 -25.85 -14.68 -11.12
N ALA A 157 -24.75 -14.78 -11.85
CA ALA A 157 -24.77 -14.87 -13.32
C ALA A 157 -25.55 -16.09 -13.80
N LEU A 158 -25.40 -17.23 -13.11
CA LEU A 158 -25.91 -18.53 -13.51
C LEU A 158 -27.30 -18.84 -12.94
N ALA A 159 -27.66 -18.18 -11.84
CA ALA A 159 -28.97 -18.26 -11.19
C ALA A 159 -30.16 -18.01 -12.13
N ASP A 160 -31.32 -18.53 -11.75
CA ASP A 160 -32.60 -18.21 -12.39
C ASP A 160 -33.09 -16.80 -11.99
N PRO A 161 -34.16 -16.26 -12.61
CA PRO A 161 -34.62 -14.90 -12.32
C PRO A 161 -35.05 -14.67 -10.86
N GLU A 162 -35.54 -15.70 -10.17
CA GLU A 162 -35.98 -15.59 -8.78
C GLU A 162 -34.77 -15.51 -7.86
N LEU A 163 -33.83 -16.44 -7.99
CA LEU A 163 -32.59 -16.47 -7.22
C LEU A 163 -31.72 -15.23 -7.51
N LYS A 164 -31.68 -14.73 -8.75
CA LYS A 164 -31.03 -13.45 -9.09
C LYS A 164 -31.59 -12.27 -8.30
N ASP A 165 -32.91 -12.17 -8.18
CA ASP A 165 -33.55 -11.10 -7.41
C ASP A 165 -33.26 -11.26 -5.91
N GLN A 166 -33.27 -12.48 -5.38
CA GLN A 166 -32.98 -12.74 -3.98
C GLN A 166 -31.52 -12.42 -3.60
N ILE A 167 -30.54 -12.80 -4.44
CA ILE A 167 -29.12 -12.45 -4.24
C ILE A 167 -28.93 -10.93 -4.34
N ARG A 168 -29.60 -10.26 -5.28
CA ARG A 168 -29.56 -8.79 -5.38
C ARG A 168 -30.15 -8.11 -4.15
N GLN A 169 -31.25 -8.62 -3.61
CA GLN A 169 -31.83 -8.11 -2.39
C GLN A 169 -30.89 -8.28 -1.19
N ALA A 170 -30.12 -9.37 -1.12
CA ALA A 170 -29.06 -9.54 -0.12
C ALA A 170 -27.95 -8.48 -0.28
N HIS A 171 -27.51 -8.21 -1.51
CA HIS A 171 -26.56 -7.14 -1.82
C HIS A 171 -27.09 -5.76 -1.40
N HIS A 172 -28.35 -5.44 -1.69
CA HIS A 172 -28.98 -4.19 -1.27
C HIS A 172 -29.17 -4.09 0.24
N ALA A 173 -29.49 -5.19 0.92
CA ALA A 173 -29.57 -5.22 2.38
C ALA A 173 -28.21 -4.87 3.02
N ALA A 174 -27.11 -5.42 2.48
CA ALA A 174 -25.77 -5.09 2.95
C ALA A 174 -25.38 -3.62 2.67
N ILE A 175 -25.78 -3.07 1.52
CA ILE A 175 -25.58 -1.63 1.23
C ILE A 175 -26.39 -0.78 2.19
N GLN A 176 -27.65 -1.11 2.45
CA GLN A 176 -28.52 -0.37 3.35
C GLN A 176 -27.96 -0.35 4.78
N ALA A 177 -27.50 -1.49 5.29
CA ALA A 177 -26.82 -1.56 6.59
C ALA A 177 -25.55 -0.69 6.61
N THR A 178 -24.81 -0.67 5.51
CA THR A 178 -23.62 0.19 5.39
C THR A 178 -23.98 1.67 5.35
N ILE A 179 -25.09 2.05 4.72
CA ILE A 179 -25.62 3.43 4.75
C ILE A 179 -25.95 3.83 6.19
N GLU A 180 -26.65 2.98 6.93
CA GLU A 180 -27.00 3.25 8.34
C GLU A 180 -25.75 3.44 9.20
N LYS A 181 -24.72 2.60 8.99
CA LYS A 181 -23.41 2.78 9.64
C LYS A 181 -22.72 4.07 9.23
N LEU A 182 -22.77 4.42 7.94
CA LEU A 182 -22.19 5.66 7.41
C LEU A 182 -22.86 6.89 8.06
N GLU A 183 -24.18 6.88 8.22
CA GLU A 183 -24.95 7.99 8.80
C GLU A 183 -24.75 8.11 10.31
N THR A 184 -24.71 6.98 11.03
CA THR A 184 -24.64 6.96 12.50
C THR A 184 -23.22 7.24 12.98
N ASP A 185 -22.26 6.47 12.48
CA ASP A 185 -20.93 6.41 13.06
C ASP A 185 -19.95 7.33 12.32
N ILE A 186 -20.06 7.46 11.00
CA ILE A 186 -18.95 7.92 10.17
C ILE A 186 -19.11 9.37 9.74
N ILE A 187 -20.20 9.71 9.06
CA ILE A 187 -20.33 10.97 8.33
C ILE A 187 -20.61 12.09 9.31
N ARG A 188 -19.73 13.09 9.25
CA ARG A 188 -19.80 14.29 10.07
C ARG A 188 -19.63 15.53 9.20
N THR A 189 -20.02 16.67 9.73
CA THR A 189 -19.77 17.99 9.11
C THR A 189 -18.95 18.89 10.04
N ARG A 190 -18.29 19.90 9.48
CA ARG A 190 -17.49 20.87 10.24
C ARG A 190 -18.29 22.15 10.50
N THR A 191 -18.16 22.68 11.70
CA THR A 191 -18.83 23.90 12.17
C THR A 191 -17.83 24.82 12.89
N GLY A 192 -18.24 26.09 13.09
CA GLY A 192 -17.36 27.13 13.64
C GLY A 192 -16.36 27.70 12.62
N THR A 193 -15.67 28.77 13.03
CA THR A 193 -14.57 29.37 12.26
C THR A 193 -13.50 28.31 12.01
N ASP A 194 -12.97 28.24 10.78
CA ASP A 194 -11.98 27.24 10.34
C ASP A 194 -12.39 25.77 10.51
N GLY A 195 -13.66 25.49 10.81
CA GLY A 195 -14.16 24.13 10.99
C GLY A 195 -13.61 23.43 12.22
N VAL A 196 -13.36 24.19 13.29
CA VAL A 196 -12.79 23.71 14.57
C VAL A 196 -13.65 22.68 15.29
N ALA A 197 -14.97 22.69 15.05
CA ALA A 197 -15.92 21.76 15.67
C ALA A 197 -16.48 20.78 14.63
N GLN A 198 -16.71 19.54 15.04
CA GLN A 198 -17.32 18.49 14.24
C GLN A 198 -18.73 18.19 14.78
N ALA A 199 -19.71 18.06 13.89
CA ALA A 199 -21.11 17.88 14.21
C ALA A 199 -21.71 16.68 13.49
N HIS A 200 -22.76 16.10 14.08
CA HIS A 200 -23.59 15.09 13.41
C HIS A 200 -24.38 15.71 12.26
N VAL A 201 -24.76 14.83 11.34
CA VAL A 201 -25.63 15.15 10.20
C VAL A 201 -26.94 14.38 10.36
N LEU A 202 -28.01 14.88 9.75
CA LEU A 202 -29.30 14.18 9.74
C LEU A 202 -29.30 12.93 8.86
N GLY A 203 -28.28 12.76 8.02
CA GLY A 203 -28.10 11.62 7.14
C GLY A 203 -27.45 12.03 5.82
N ILE A 204 -27.24 11.04 4.95
CA ILE A 204 -26.76 11.24 3.59
C ILE A 204 -27.92 11.33 2.61
N SER A 205 -27.66 12.04 1.50
CA SER A 205 -28.52 12.00 0.32
C SER A 205 -27.76 11.25 -0.77
N ALA A 206 -28.22 10.05 -1.11
CA ALA A 206 -27.52 9.16 -2.02
C ALA A 206 -28.40 8.70 -3.19
N ALA A 207 -27.82 8.56 -4.38
CA ALA A 207 -28.47 7.97 -5.55
C ALA A 207 -27.78 6.64 -5.90
N MET A 208 -28.54 5.54 -5.97
CA MET A 208 -28.04 4.19 -6.19
C MET A 208 -28.39 3.68 -7.59
N PHE A 209 -27.41 3.12 -8.29
CA PHE A 209 -27.55 2.55 -9.63
C PHE A 209 -26.98 1.13 -9.68
N ASP A 210 -27.84 0.15 -9.96
CA ASP A 210 -27.47 -1.25 -10.10
C ASP A 210 -26.87 -1.52 -11.48
N HIS A 211 -25.74 -2.21 -11.51
CA HIS A 211 -25.12 -2.71 -12.73
C HIS A 211 -24.84 -4.21 -12.61
N TRP A 212 -24.95 -4.92 -13.74
CA TRP A 212 -24.89 -6.38 -13.79
C TRP A 212 -23.64 -6.94 -14.44
N ASP A 213 -23.00 -6.12 -15.26
CA ASP A 213 -21.93 -6.54 -16.16
C ASP A 213 -20.82 -5.52 -16.22
N SER A 214 -19.64 -6.07 -16.44
CA SER A 214 -18.44 -5.34 -16.78
C SER A 214 -18.57 -4.80 -18.23
N ARG A 215 -17.70 -3.89 -18.66
CA ARG A 215 -17.72 -3.41 -20.06
C ARG A 215 -17.38 -4.49 -21.09
N GLU A 216 -16.67 -5.53 -20.69
CA GLU A 216 -16.39 -6.72 -21.51
C GLU A 216 -17.60 -7.68 -21.54
N GLY A 217 -18.68 -7.34 -20.82
CA GLY A 217 -19.85 -8.19 -20.68
C GLY A 217 -19.65 -9.35 -19.72
N ASP A 218 -18.64 -9.32 -18.84
CA ASP A 218 -18.50 -10.31 -17.76
C ASP A 218 -19.53 -10.07 -16.66
N PRO A 219 -19.96 -11.12 -15.94
CA PRO A 219 -20.84 -10.93 -14.79
C PRO A 219 -20.13 -10.13 -13.70
N GLN A 220 -20.69 -8.97 -13.36
CA GLN A 220 -20.18 -8.09 -12.33
C GLN A 220 -21.38 -7.39 -11.70
N LEU A 221 -22.00 -8.03 -10.71
CA LEU A 221 -23.02 -7.37 -9.91
C LEU A 221 -22.32 -6.26 -9.11
N HIS A 222 -22.74 -5.02 -9.26
CA HIS A 222 -22.21 -3.91 -8.47
C HIS A 222 -23.21 -2.76 -8.42
N THR A 223 -23.13 -1.97 -7.35
CA THR A 223 -23.98 -0.78 -7.18
C THR A 223 -23.11 0.46 -7.07
N HIS A 224 -23.40 1.45 -7.92
CA HIS A 224 -22.83 2.80 -7.80
C HIS A 224 -23.74 3.63 -6.89
N MET A 225 -23.22 4.11 -5.77
CA MET A 225 -23.92 4.99 -4.85
C MET A 225 -23.26 6.37 -4.85
N LEU A 226 -23.92 7.34 -5.45
CA LEU A 226 -23.50 8.74 -5.47
C LEU A 226 -23.97 9.43 -4.19
N VAL A 227 -23.05 9.78 -3.29
CA VAL A 227 -23.35 10.53 -2.07
C VAL A 227 -23.08 12.01 -2.28
N SER A 228 -24.09 12.86 -2.03
CA SER A 228 -23.92 14.30 -2.12
C SER A 228 -22.92 14.80 -1.08
N ASN A 229 -22.04 15.72 -1.49
CA ASN A 229 -21.19 16.44 -0.54
C ASN A 229 -22.00 17.46 0.30
N ARG A 230 -23.29 17.70 -0.02
CA ARG A 230 -24.18 18.53 0.82
C ARG A 230 -24.93 17.66 1.81
N VAL A 231 -24.71 17.98 3.08
CA VAL A 231 -25.37 17.33 4.22
C VAL A 231 -26.01 18.38 5.12
N GLN A 232 -27.15 18.05 5.68
CA GLN A 232 -27.84 18.90 6.65
C GLN A 232 -27.37 18.53 8.06
N GLY A 233 -26.85 19.50 8.81
CA GLY A 233 -26.53 19.32 10.22
C GLY A 233 -27.81 19.28 11.08
N GLU A 234 -27.68 18.84 12.33
CA GLU A 234 -28.78 18.84 13.30
C GLU A 234 -29.37 20.23 13.56
N ASP A 235 -28.59 21.29 13.32
CA ASP A 235 -29.06 22.69 13.38
C ASP A 235 -29.86 23.13 12.13
N GLY A 236 -30.19 22.19 11.24
CA GLY A 236 -30.95 22.41 10.01
C GLY A 236 -30.16 23.08 8.89
N ARG A 237 -28.88 23.42 9.10
CA ARG A 237 -28.06 24.11 8.09
C ARG A 237 -27.33 23.13 7.18
N TRP A 238 -27.27 23.48 5.91
CA TRP A 238 -26.52 22.72 4.89
C TRP A 238 -25.04 23.06 4.90
N ARG A 239 -24.21 22.03 4.90
CA ARG A 239 -22.74 22.11 4.95
C ARG A 239 -22.12 21.01 4.10
N THR A 240 -20.78 20.96 4.10
CA THR A 240 -20.02 19.91 3.42
C THR A 240 -19.63 18.78 4.36
N ILE A 241 -19.48 17.57 3.82
CA ILE A 241 -18.95 16.44 4.58
C ILE A 241 -17.50 16.73 4.99
N ASP A 242 -17.12 16.33 6.21
CA ASP A 242 -15.73 16.33 6.67
C ASP A 242 -14.97 15.13 6.06
N SER A 243 -14.57 15.26 4.80
CA SER A 243 -13.94 14.15 4.10
C SER A 243 -12.56 13.78 4.67
N ARG A 244 -11.81 14.76 5.20
CA ARG A 244 -10.43 14.54 5.65
C ARG A 244 -10.35 13.70 6.91
N TRP A 245 -11.19 14.00 7.91
CA TRP A 245 -11.10 13.38 9.23
C TRP A 245 -12.22 12.40 9.54
N SER A 246 -13.31 12.43 8.76
CA SER A 246 -14.45 11.53 8.96
C SER A 246 -14.55 10.50 7.84
N LEU A 247 -14.69 10.90 6.56
CA LEU A 247 -14.99 9.95 5.48
C LEU A 247 -13.80 9.12 4.99
N MET A 248 -12.69 9.76 4.61
CA MET A 248 -11.57 9.08 3.95
C MET A 248 -10.85 8.06 4.86
N PRO A 249 -10.64 8.31 6.16
CA PRO A 249 -9.99 7.35 7.05
C PRO A 249 -10.76 6.03 7.25
N VAL A 250 -12.06 5.99 6.92
CA VAL A 250 -12.94 4.86 7.25
C VAL A 250 -13.41 4.04 6.05
N VAL A 251 -12.92 4.32 4.85
CA VAL A 251 -13.31 3.58 3.64
C VAL A 251 -13.06 2.07 3.84
N ALA A 252 -11.96 1.71 4.51
CA ALA A 252 -11.66 0.33 4.85
C ALA A 252 -12.66 -0.27 5.85
N THR A 253 -13.13 0.51 6.83
CA THR A 253 -14.16 0.10 7.80
C THR A 253 -15.49 -0.19 7.10
N ALA A 254 -15.93 0.73 6.22
CA ALA A 254 -17.16 0.56 5.46
C ALA A 254 -17.08 -0.64 4.50
N SER A 255 -15.92 -0.88 3.88
CA SER A 255 -15.71 -2.08 3.05
C SER A 255 -15.79 -3.36 3.87
N ALA A 256 -15.08 -3.43 5.00
CA ALA A 256 -15.08 -4.61 5.86
C ALA A 256 -16.48 -4.91 6.41
N PHE A 257 -17.24 -3.87 6.79
CA PHE A 257 -18.61 -4.03 7.24
C PHE A 257 -19.53 -4.54 6.13
N TYR A 258 -19.50 -3.91 4.95
CA TYR A 258 -20.30 -4.35 3.79
C TYR A 258 -20.01 -5.81 3.41
N ASP A 259 -18.73 -6.19 3.33
CA ASP A 259 -18.33 -7.54 2.94
C ASP A 259 -18.83 -8.57 3.97
N GLY A 260 -18.64 -8.33 5.26
CA GLY A 260 -19.13 -9.20 6.33
C GLY A 260 -20.67 -9.32 6.36
N VAL A 261 -21.40 -8.21 6.22
CA VAL A 261 -22.88 -8.22 6.19
C VAL A 261 -23.41 -8.93 4.95
N LEU A 262 -22.79 -8.75 3.79
CA LEU A 262 -23.18 -9.48 2.58
C LEU A 262 -23.01 -10.99 2.80
N MET A 263 -21.91 -11.40 3.42
CA MET A 263 -21.66 -12.81 3.72
C MET A 263 -22.71 -13.38 4.66
N ASP A 264 -23.09 -12.63 5.69
CA ASP A 264 -24.16 -13.00 6.63
C ASP A 264 -25.51 -13.16 5.92
N GLU A 265 -25.90 -12.17 5.10
CA GLU A 265 -27.17 -12.17 4.35
C GLU A 265 -27.27 -13.37 3.39
N LEU A 266 -26.21 -13.66 2.64
CA LEU A 266 -26.21 -14.78 1.70
C LEU A 266 -26.21 -16.13 2.45
N SER A 267 -25.43 -16.27 3.51
CA SER A 267 -25.45 -17.48 4.34
C SER A 267 -26.79 -17.69 5.01
N ALA A 268 -27.44 -16.65 5.53
CA ALA A 268 -28.73 -16.73 6.19
C ALA A 268 -29.86 -17.15 5.23
N ARG A 269 -29.89 -16.54 4.03
CA ARG A 269 -30.93 -16.79 3.01
C ARG A 269 -30.78 -18.14 2.32
N PHE A 270 -29.54 -18.52 1.98
CA PHE A 270 -29.29 -19.63 1.06
C PHE A 270 -28.49 -20.78 1.65
N GLY A 271 -27.90 -20.59 2.82
CA GLY A 271 -27.05 -21.59 3.46
C GLY A 271 -25.63 -21.69 2.88
N VAL A 272 -25.21 -20.75 2.02
CA VAL A 272 -23.89 -20.83 1.39
C VAL A 272 -22.79 -20.67 2.43
N SER A 273 -21.73 -21.47 2.27
CA SER A 273 -20.50 -21.42 3.06
C SER A 273 -19.41 -20.64 2.32
N TRP A 274 -18.36 -20.27 3.06
CA TRP A 274 -17.33 -19.36 2.60
C TRP A 274 -15.93 -19.96 2.75
N THR A 275 -15.06 -19.66 1.80
CA THR A 275 -13.64 -20.00 1.80
C THR A 275 -12.80 -18.77 1.47
N VAL A 276 -11.50 -18.86 1.67
CA VAL A 276 -10.55 -17.78 1.34
C VAL A 276 -9.74 -18.16 0.11
N GLU A 277 -9.27 -17.17 -0.66
CA GLU A 277 -8.48 -17.37 -1.88
C GLU A 277 -7.24 -18.25 -1.62
N ASP A 278 -6.53 -18.06 -0.51
CA ASP A 278 -5.37 -18.88 -0.10
C ASP A 278 -5.68 -20.39 -0.04
N VAL A 279 -6.87 -20.77 0.43
CA VAL A 279 -7.29 -22.18 0.52
C VAL A 279 -7.58 -22.74 -0.87
N LEU A 280 -8.15 -21.93 -1.76
CA LEU A 280 -8.40 -22.32 -3.16
C LEU A 280 -7.09 -22.46 -3.95
N GLU A 281 -6.07 -21.67 -3.61
CA GLU A 281 -4.75 -21.74 -4.22
C GLU A 281 -3.90 -22.90 -3.68
N ARG A 282 -4.05 -23.24 -2.38
CA ARG A 282 -3.20 -24.23 -1.69
C ARG A 282 -4.01 -25.27 -0.91
N PRO A 283 -4.88 -26.05 -1.58
CA PRO A 283 -5.83 -26.94 -0.91
C PRO A 283 -5.17 -28.14 -0.20
N GLU A 284 -3.96 -28.53 -0.59
CA GLU A 284 -3.21 -29.61 0.08
C GLU A 284 -2.57 -29.13 1.38
N GLN A 285 -1.90 -27.97 1.34
CA GLN A 285 -1.31 -27.35 2.53
C GLN A 285 -2.35 -27.04 3.61
N TYR A 286 -3.55 -26.59 3.21
CA TYR A 286 -4.64 -26.37 4.16
C TYR A 286 -5.09 -27.66 4.86
N ARG A 287 -5.18 -28.77 4.13
CA ARG A 287 -5.57 -30.08 4.70
C ARG A 287 -4.55 -30.59 5.71
N GLU A 288 -3.26 -30.42 5.41
CA GLU A 288 -2.17 -30.74 6.33
C GLU A 288 -2.23 -29.86 7.58
N TRP A 289 -2.38 -28.54 7.41
CA TRP A 289 -2.49 -27.58 8.51
C TRP A 289 -3.66 -27.87 9.46
N LEU A 290 -4.82 -28.30 8.93
CA LEU A 290 -5.97 -28.71 9.73
C LEU A 290 -5.68 -29.99 10.54
N ALA A 291 -5.08 -30.99 9.89
CA ALA A 291 -4.77 -32.27 10.51
C ALA A 291 -3.74 -32.12 11.65
N GLU A 292 -2.69 -31.33 11.42
CA GLU A 292 -1.67 -31.03 12.42
C GLU A 292 -2.23 -30.36 13.68
N ARG A 293 -3.24 -29.51 13.52
CA ARG A 293 -3.82 -28.72 14.63
C ARG A 293 -5.10 -29.32 15.20
N GLY A 294 -5.58 -30.45 14.69
CA GLY A 294 -6.83 -31.08 15.11
C GLY A 294 -8.06 -30.17 14.99
N ARG A 295 -8.06 -29.25 14.01
CA ARG A 295 -9.14 -28.26 13.83
C ARG A 295 -10.22 -28.79 12.88
N ALA A 296 -11.46 -28.39 13.12
CA ALA A 296 -12.56 -28.59 12.17
C ALA A 296 -12.44 -27.60 11.00
N ASP A 297 -12.80 -28.04 9.79
CA ASP A 297 -12.88 -27.17 8.62
C ASP A 297 -14.06 -26.21 8.76
N THR A 298 -13.76 -24.98 9.15
CA THR A 298 -14.73 -23.90 9.38
C THR A 298 -14.27 -22.64 8.69
N PRO A 299 -15.17 -21.68 8.37
CA PRO A 299 -14.76 -20.38 7.83
C PRO A 299 -13.71 -19.68 8.72
N ALA A 300 -13.84 -19.75 10.04
CA ALA A 300 -12.85 -19.22 10.98
C ALA A 300 -11.48 -19.93 10.86
N ALA A 301 -11.45 -21.24 10.66
CA ALA A 301 -10.20 -21.98 10.42
C ALA A 301 -9.55 -21.59 9.08
N ARG A 302 -10.34 -21.42 8.01
CA ARG A 302 -9.87 -20.96 6.70
C ARG A 302 -9.29 -19.55 6.77
N HIS A 303 -9.95 -18.65 7.50
CA HIS A 303 -9.43 -17.30 7.76
C HIS A 303 -8.09 -17.36 8.50
N GLN A 304 -7.99 -18.17 9.56
CA GLN A 304 -6.75 -18.32 10.32
C GLN A 304 -5.63 -18.91 9.46
N PHE A 305 -5.93 -19.87 8.58
CA PHE A 305 -4.93 -20.43 7.66
C PHE A 305 -4.32 -19.35 6.76
N ALA A 306 -5.13 -18.44 6.20
CA ALA A 306 -4.60 -17.34 5.39
C ALA A 306 -3.64 -16.47 6.20
N ILE A 307 -4.00 -16.15 7.45
CA ILE A 307 -3.15 -15.36 8.36
C ILE A 307 -1.84 -16.09 8.68
N ASP A 308 -1.92 -17.37 9.08
CA ASP A 308 -0.76 -18.21 9.39
C ASP A 308 0.18 -18.37 8.17
N ASN A 309 -0.38 -18.31 6.98
CA ASN A 309 0.32 -18.37 5.70
C ASN A 309 0.90 -17.01 5.25
N GLY A 310 0.82 -15.98 6.11
CA GLY A 310 1.40 -14.67 5.90
C GLY A 310 0.50 -13.67 5.17
N THR A 311 -0.75 -14.03 4.89
CA THR A 311 -1.72 -13.10 4.29
C THR A 311 -2.23 -12.15 5.37
N GLY A 312 -1.89 -10.87 5.25
CA GLY A 312 -2.36 -9.85 6.17
C GLY A 312 -3.90 -9.82 6.24
N THR A 313 -4.46 -9.61 7.42
CA THR A 313 -5.91 -9.57 7.70
C THR A 313 -6.72 -8.76 6.69
N GLY A 314 -6.19 -7.62 6.23
CA GLY A 314 -6.86 -6.75 5.26
C GLY A 314 -6.77 -7.19 3.79
N SER A 315 -6.00 -8.24 3.52
CA SER A 315 -5.76 -8.81 2.20
C SER A 315 -6.45 -10.15 2.00
N VAL A 316 -7.05 -10.71 3.06
CA VAL A 316 -7.84 -11.95 2.97
C VAL A 316 -9.04 -11.71 2.07
N LYS A 317 -9.19 -12.52 1.02
CA LYS A 317 -10.29 -12.42 0.07
C LYS A 317 -11.19 -13.63 0.18
N TRP A 318 -12.43 -13.38 0.56
CA TRP A 318 -13.45 -14.41 0.67
C TRP A 318 -14.10 -14.75 -0.67
N GLN A 319 -14.44 -16.03 -0.82
CA GLN A 319 -15.19 -16.58 -1.95
C GLN A 319 -16.27 -17.55 -1.43
N ILE A 320 -17.35 -17.71 -2.19
CA ILE A 320 -18.35 -18.76 -1.92
C ILE A 320 -17.67 -20.13 -2.12
N ASP A 321 -17.81 -21.00 -1.11
CA ASP A 321 -17.34 -22.37 -1.20
C ASP A 321 -18.15 -23.17 -2.24
N GLY A 322 -17.47 -23.98 -3.05
CA GLY A 322 -18.08 -24.69 -4.18
C GLY A 322 -18.14 -23.91 -5.50
N VAL A 323 -17.77 -22.62 -5.54
CA VAL A 323 -17.54 -21.90 -6.80
C VAL A 323 -16.08 -22.13 -7.25
N PRO A 324 -15.83 -22.82 -8.38
CA PRO A 324 -14.46 -23.13 -8.79
C PRO A 324 -13.66 -21.87 -9.13
N LYS A 325 -12.37 -21.85 -8.74
CA LYS A 325 -11.44 -20.77 -9.13
C LYS A 325 -11.39 -20.60 -10.66
N THR A 326 -11.44 -21.69 -11.41
CA THR A 326 -11.43 -21.65 -12.88
C THR A 326 -12.62 -20.88 -13.47
N LEU A 327 -13.80 -20.93 -12.83
CA LEU A 327 -14.95 -20.12 -13.24
C LEU A 327 -14.77 -18.65 -12.86
N VAL A 328 -14.22 -18.37 -11.68
CA VAL A 328 -13.87 -17.00 -11.25
C VAL A 328 -12.87 -16.37 -12.23
N ASP A 329 -11.86 -17.13 -12.65
CA ASP A 329 -10.85 -16.70 -13.62
C ASP A 329 -11.46 -16.50 -15.02
N GLU A 330 -12.37 -17.38 -15.45
CA GLU A 330 -13.13 -17.26 -16.71
C GLU A 330 -13.95 -15.97 -16.74
N TYR A 331 -14.68 -15.65 -15.67
CA TYR A 331 -15.49 -14.43 -15.60
C TYR A 331 -14.72 -13.17 -15.24
N SER A 332 -13.40 -13.26 -15.09
CA SER A 332 -12.55 -12.10 -14.81
C SER A 332 -11.86 -11.58 -16.08
N THR A 333 -12.44 -11.77 -17.27
CA THR A 333 -11.86 -11.29 -18.54
C THR A 333 -11.66 -9.80 -18.57
N ARG A 334 -12.51 -8.97 -17.96
CA ARG A 334 -12.24 -7.53 -17.86
C ARG A 334 -11.05 -7.23 -16.98
N SER A 335 -10.91 -7.92 -15.85
CA SER A 335 -9.72 -7.77 -15.03
C SER A 335 -8.49 -8.28 -15.77
N LYS A 336 -8.61 -9.35 -16.56
CA LYS A 336 -7.55 -9.84 -17.44
C LYS A 336 -7.26 -8.90 -18.61
N HIS A 337 -8.24 -8.36 -19.32
CA HIS A 337 -8.09 -7.39 -20.40
C HIS A 337 -7.63 -6.04 -19.88
N ILE A 338 -8.06 -5.62 -18.69
CA ILE A 338 -7.49 -4.45 -18.02
C ILE A 338 -6.06 -4.78 -17.64
N ASN A 339 -5.76 -5.96 -17.09
CA ASN A 339 -4.39 -6.35 -16.79
C ASN A 339 -3.57 -6.39 -18.07
N GLU A 340 -3.95 -7.14 -19.10
CA GLU A 340 -3.35 -7.22 -20.42
C GLU A 340 -3.28 -5.89 -21.16
N HIS A 341 -4.29 -5.01 -21.06
CA HIS A 341 -4.25 -3.68 -21.67
C HIS A 341 -3.42 -2.73 -20.84
N VAL A 342 -3.45 -2.86 -19.52
CA VAL A 342 -2.47 -2.21 -18.65
C VAL A 342 -1.10 -2.77 -18.97
N ASP A 343 -0.92 -4.05 -19.26
CA ASP A 343 0.32 -4.71 -19.63
C ASP A 343 0.75 -4.33 -21.04
N ARG A 344 -0.20 -4.05 -21.95
CA ARG A 344 0.04 -3.49 -23.29
C ARG A 344 0.25 -1.99 -23.28
N GLU A 345 -0.39 -1.23 -22.38
CA GLU A 345 -0.12 0.19 -22.18
C GLU A 345 1.21 0.33 -21.48
N ILE A 346 1.48 -0.50 -20.49
CA ILE A 346 2.79 -0.75 -19.90
C ILE A 346 3.74 -1.11 -21.04
N ALA A 347 3.44 -2.06 -21.92
CA ALA A 347 4.37 -2.49 -22.98
C ALA A 347 4.55 -1.43 -24.07
N LYS A 348 3.52 -0.64 -24.42
CA LYS A 348 3.59 0.51 -25.34
C LYS A 348 4.29 1.69 -24.70
N TYR A 349 4.13 1.87 -23.41
CA TYR A 349 4.82 2.86 -22.63
C TYR A 349 6.28 2.45 -22.44
N VAL A 350 6.54 1.15 -22.35
CA VAL A 350 7.86 0.51 -22.49
C VAL A 350 8.39 0.67 -23.92
N GLU A 351 7.60 0.52 -24.96
CA GLU A 351 8.09 0.69 -26.33
C GLU A 351 8.38 2.17 -26.64
N LYS A 352 7.47 3.07 -26.22
CA LYS A 352 7.50 4.50 -26.53
C LYS A 352 8.44 5.30 -25.65
N HIS A 353 8.39 5.07 -24.34
CA HIS A 353 9.21 5.79 -23.39
C HIS A 353 10.45 4.97 -23.05
N GLY A 354 10.66 3.82 -23.69
CA GLY A 354 11.49 2.77 -23.15
C GLY A 354 10.77 2.04 -22.03
N ARG A 355 9.95 2.69 -21.19
CA ARG A 355 9.98 2.41 -19.77
C ARG A 355 8.71 1.99 -19.04
N ARG A 356 8.75 1.10 -18.03
CA ARG A 356 7.52 0.55 -17.37
C ARG A 356 6.91 1.61 -16.40
N PRO A 357 5.62 1.61 -16.00
CA PRO A 357 4.99 2.61 -15.09
C PRO A 357 4.85 2.18 -13.59
N SER A 358 4.58 3.07 -12.62
CA SER A 358 4.72 2.79 -11.14
C SER A 358 3.60 1.92 -10.73
N ASP A 359 3.68 1.26 -9.59
CA ASP A 359 2.45 0.96 -8.84
C ASP A 359 1.42 2.11 -8.79
N ARG A 360 1.80 3.38 -8.56
CA ARG A 360 0.89 4.55 -8.66
C ARG A 360 0.40 4.86 -10.09
N THR A 361 1.13 4.55 -11.15
CA THR A 361 0.74 4.81 -12.55
C THR A 361 0.39 3.62 -13.36
N ILE A 362 0.83 2.42 -13.11
CA ILE A 362 0.03 1.22 -13.26
C ILE A 362 -1.30 1.43 -12.57
N VAL A 363 -1.41 2.00 -11.35
CA VAL A 363 -2.74 2.35 -10.80
C VAL A 363 -3.41 3.46 -11.61
N LYS A 364 -2.74 4.56 -11.97
CA LYS A 364 -3.34 5.63 -12.80
C LYS A 364 -3.61 5.18 -14.23
N MET A 365 -2.84 4.28 -14.82
CA MET A 365 -2.98 3.67 -16.15
C MET A 365 -3.95 2.53 -16.09
N ARG A 366 -4.12 1.86 -14.96
CA ARG A 366 -5.24 0.98 -14.73
C ARG A 366 -6.49 1.81 -14.64
N GLN A 367 -6.48 2.95 -13.95
CA GLN A 367 -7.56 3.94 -13.98
C GLN A 367 -7.76 4.51 -15.40
N HIS A 368 -6.70 4.88 -16.10
CA HIS A 368 -6.71 5.56 -17.40
C HIS A 368 -7.00 4.61 -18.54
N SER A 369 -6.44 3.40 -18.54
CA SER A 369 -6.84 2.27 -19.41
C SER A 369 -8.28 1.90 -19.11
N THR A 370 -8.69 1.81 -17.83
CA THR A 370 -10.11 1.64 -17.49
C THR A 370 -10.97 2.78 -18.07
N LEU A 371 -10.42 3.99 -18.28
CA LEU A 371 -11.09 5.12 -18.90
C LEU A 371 -10.94 5.19 -20.44
N ARG A 372 -9.86 4.67 -21.04
CA ARG A 372 -9.49 4.73 -22.48
C ARG A 372 -9.92 3.50 -23.27
N THR A 373 -9.83 2.30 -22.69
CA THR A 373 -10.45 1.08 -23.25
C THR A 373 -11.97 1.08 -23.09
N ARG A 374 -12.52 2.19 -22.64
CA ARG A 374 -13.94 2.50 -22.57
C ARG A 374 -14.53 2.57 -23.98
N ALA A 375 -14.70 1.41 -24.61
CA ALA A 375 -15.75 1.27 -25.60
C ALA A 375 -17.07 1.65 -24.91
N ALA A 376 -17.93 2.38 -25.62
CA ALA A 376 -19.28 2.65 -25.15
C ALA A 376 -19.91 1.31 -24.75
N LYS A 377 -20.35 1.21 -23.49
CA LYS A 377 -20.95 -0.01 -22.98
C LYS A 377 -22.14 -0.33 -23.88
N ARG A 378 -22.08 -1.46 -24.58
CA ARG A 378 -23.21 -1.90 -25.40
C ARG A 378 -24.31 -2.34 -24.47
N VAL A 379 -25.37 -1.56 -24.41
CA VAL A 379 -26.54 -1.86 -23.61
C VAL A 379 -27.19 -3.13 -24.18
N ARG A 380 -27.26 -4.19 -23.38
CA ARG A 380 -27.84 -5.49 -23.71
C ARG A 380 -28.89 -5.85 -22.68
N SER A 381 -29.82 -6.72 -23.06
CA SER A 381 -30.75 -7.30 -22.10
C SER A 381 -30.02 -8.23 -21.12
N LEU A 382 -30.50 -8.30 -19.88
CA LEU A 382 -29.95 -9.23 -18.90
C LEU A 382 -30.14 -10.71 -19.33
N ARG A 383 -31.18 -11.00 -20.11
CA ARG A 383 -31.40 -12.30 -20.74
C ARG A 383 -30.24 -12.69 -21.66
N ASP A 384 -29.82 -11.81 -22.57
CA ASP A 384 -28.75 -12.10 -23.52
C ASP A 384 -27.41 -12.29 -22.83
N LEU A 385 -27.13 -11.45 -21.82
CA LEU A 385 -25.94 -11.58 -20.96
C LEU A 385 -25.94 -12.93 -20.25
N THR A 386 -27.06 -13.32 -19.63
CA THR A 386 -27.19 -14.58 -18.89
C THR A 386 -26.99 -15.80 -19.81
N GLN A 387 -27.50 -15.77 -21.05
CA GLN A 387 -27.26 -16.84 -22.02
C GLN A 387 -25.77 -16.96 -22.38
N ASN A 388 -25.09 -15.84 -22.61
CA ASN A 388 -23.65 -15.83 -22.88
C ASN A 388 -22.85 -16.38 -21.69
N TRP A 389 -23.16 -15.94 -20.48
CA TRP A 389 -22.51 -16.40 -19.26
C TRP A 389 -22.68 -17.91 -19.07
N ARG A 390 -23.90 -18.43 -19.19
CA ARG A 390 -24.17 -19.86 -19.07
C ARG A 390 -23.41 -20.68 -20.09
N HIS A 391 -23.25 -20.18 -21.32
CA HIS A 391 -22.45 -20.84 -22.34
C HIS A 391 -20.98 -20.93 -21.91
N ARG A 392 -20.38 -19.82 -21.48
CA ARG A 392 -18.99 -19.73 -21.02
C ARG A 392 -18.70 -20.57 -19.76
N ALA A 393 -19.68 -20.75 -18.87
CA ALA A 393 -19.50 -21.53 -17.66
C ALA A 393 -19.46 -23.06 -17.88
N ARG A 394 -20.05 -23.58 -18.98
CA ARG A 394 -20.20 -25.03 -19.19
C ARG A 394 -18.91 -25.86 -19.00
N PRO A 395 -17.73 -25.43 -19.47
CA PRO A 395 -16.49 -26.18 -19.27
C PRO A 395 -16.06 -26.29 -17.80
N HIS A 396 -16.50 -25.37 -16.94
CA HIS A 396 -16.03 -25.24 -15.56
C HIS A 396 -16.97 -25.89 -14.54
N VAL A 397 -18.28 -25.88 -14.81
CA VAL A 397 -19.30 -26.36 -13.86
C VAL A 397 -20.21 -27.46 -14.40
N GLY A 398 -20.01 -27.89 -15.65
CA GLY A 398 -20.86 -28.85 -16.34
C GLY A 398 -22.21 -28.23 -16.70
N ASP A 399 -23.30 -28.75 -16.12
CA ASP A 399 -24.63 -28.15 -16.32
C ASP A 399 -24.73 -26.80 -15.60
N SER A 400 -24.56 -25.73 -16.38
CA SER A 400 -24.61 -24.36 -15.90
C SER A 400 -26.01 -23.85 -15.57
N PHE A 401 -27.08 -24.56 -15.99
CA PHE A 401 -28.44 -24.24 -15.57
C PHE A 401 -28.71 -24.72 -14.15
N LEU A 402 -28.18 -25.89 -13.79
CA LEU A 402 -28.37 -26.48 -12.46
C LEU A 402 -27.27 -26.10 -11.47
N PHE A 403 -26.21 -25.40 -11.89
CA PHE A 403 -25.09 -25.08 -11.00
C PHE A 403 -25.52 -24.23 -9.79
N ALA A 404 -26.31 -23.18 -10.04
CA ALA A 404 -26.73 -22.26 -8.99
C ALA A 404 -27.64 -22.96 -7.96
N ASP A 405 -28.55 -23.81 -8.44
CA ASP A 405 -29.46 -24.60 -7.60
C ASP A 405 -28.70 -25.67 -6.82
N ARG A 406 -27.75 -26.38 -7.46
CA ARG A 406 -26.88 -27.36 -6.78
C ARG A 406 -26.09 -26.75 -5.63
N LEU A 407 -25.67 -25.48 -5.77
CA LEU A 407 -24.97 -24.78 -4.70
C LEU A 407 -25.89 -24.48 -3.51
N VAL A 408 -27.16 -24.15 -3.77
CA VAL A 408 -28.21 -23.99 -2.74
C VAL A 408 -28.59 -25.35 -2.12
N ASP A 409 -28.76 -26.39 -2.92
CA ASP A 409 -29.12 -27.73 -2.45
C ASP A 409 -28.02 -28.34 -1.58
N SER A 410 -26.75 -28.19 -2.00
CA SER A 410 -25.58 -28.61 -1.22
C SER A 410 -25.50 -27.85 0.10
N ALA A 411 -25.78 -26.55 0.07
CA ALA A 411 -25.86 -25.71 1.26
C ALA A 411 -27.00 -26.12 2.20
N ALA A 412 -28.17 -26.45 1.66
CA ALA A 412 -29.31 -26.93 2.42
C ALA A 412 -29.05 -28.28 3.08
N ALA A 413 -28.33 -29.19 2.39
CA ALA A 413 -27.87 -30.45 2.96
C ALA A 413 -26.86 -30.23 4.10
N GLN A 414 -25.89 -29.34 3.91
CA GLN A 414 -24.94 -28.96 4.97
C GLN A 414 -25.64 -28.32 6.18
N LYS A 415 -26.68 -27.51 5.96
CA LYS A 415 -27.49 -26.88 7.03
C LYS A 415 -28.17 -27.90 7.95
N ALA A 416 -28.42 -29.12 7.47
CA ALA A 416 -29.00 -30.20 8.26
C ALA A 416 -27.97 -30.86 9.20
N ASP A 417 -26.69 -30.94 8.79
CA ASP A 417 -25.60 -31.53 9.57
C ASP A 417 -24.88 -30.49 10.46
N TYR A 418 -24.88 -29.23 10.04
CA TYR A 418 -24.33 -28.08 10.77
C TYR A 418 -25.27 -26.87 10.59
N PRO A 419 -26.08 -26.47 11.59
CA PRO A 419 -26.76 -25.20 11.50
C PRO A 419 -25.67 -24.14 11.38
N LEU A 420 -25.64 -23.39 10.27
CA LEU A 420 -24.79 -22.21 10.13
C LEU A 420 -25.12 -21.31 11.33
N TRP A 421 -24.29 -21.36 12.37
CA TRP A 421 -24.52 -20.62 13.60
C TRP A 421 -24.49 -19.15 13.23
N SER A 422 -25.68 -18.55 13.19
CA SER A 422 -25.86 -17.12 13.01
C SER A 422 -25.88 -16.53 14.41
N PHE A 423 -24.71 -16.13 14.89
CA PHE A 423 -24.54 -15.58 16.23
C PHE A 423 -25.42 -14.34 16.39
N ARG A 424 -26.15 -14.28 17.50
CA ARG A 424 -26.59 -13.02 18.12
C ARG A 424 -25.43 -12.41 18.88
N GLN A 425 -25.54 -11.13 19.23
CA GLN A 425 -24.56 -10.49 20.12
C GLN A 425 -24.31 -11.33 21.39
N ASP A 426 -25.37 -11.87 22.00
CA ASP A 426 -25.30 -12.65 23.25
C ASP A 426 -24.77 -14.08 23.08
N ASP A 427 -24.68 -14.59 21.85
CA ASP A 427 -24.12 -15.92 21.58
C ASP A 427 -22.58 -15.89 21.52
N VAL A 428 -21.99 -14.70 21.37
CA VAL A 428 -20.54 -14.49 21.44
C VAL A 428 -20.15 -14.30 22.89
N ASP A 429 -19.56 -15.34 23.48
CA ASP A 429 -19.07 -15.28 24.84
C ASP A 429 -17.91 -14.28 25.01
N ASP A 430 -17.61 -13.95 26.25
CA ASP A 430 -16.57 -12.99 26.60
C ASP A 430 -15.16 -13.47 26.22
N ASP A 431 -14.94 -14.78 26.16
CA ASP A 431 -13.63 -15.35 25.85
C ASP A 431 -13.34 -15.15 24.36
N ALA A 432 -14.29 -15.48 23.48
CA ALA A 432 -14.18 -15.24 22.05
C ALA A 432 -14.00 -13.76 21.70
N ALA A 433 -14.72 -12.86 22.38
CA ALA A 433 -14.55 -11.42 22.19
C ALA A 433 -13.16 -10.93 22.65
N ARG A 434 -12.61 -11.52 23.72
CA ARG A 434 -11.24 -11.21 24.20
C ARG A 434 -10.18 -11.75 23.25
N ASP A 435 -10.32 -12.97 22.74
CA ASP A 435 -9.40 -13.55 21.75
C ASP A 435 -9.35 -12.69 20.48
N ALA A 436 -10.51 -12.24 19.99
CA ALA A 436 -10.59 -11.32 18.86
C ALA A 436 -9.92 -9.97 19.17
N ALA A 437 -10.09 -9.43 20.38
CA ALA A 437 -9.44 -8.18 20.80
C ALA A 437 -7.91 -8.32 20.90
N GLU A 438 -7.41 -9.43 21.44
CA GLU A 438 -5.97 -9.73 21.50
C GLU A 438 -5.38 -9.84 20.09
N PHE A 439 -6.05 -10.54 19.19
CA PHE A 439 -5.65 -10.63 17.80
C PHE A 439 -5.57 -9.25 17.11
N VAL A 440 -6.56 -8.38 17.38
CA VAL A 440 -6.57 -7.00 16.87
C VAL A 440 -5.42 -6.18 17.45
N LEU A 441 -5.16 -6.28 18.76
CA LEU A 441 -4.04 -5.60 19.41
C LEU A 441 -2.70 -6.02 18.81
N ASN A 442 -2.46 -7.31 18.64
CA ASN A 442 -1.22 -7.82 18.04
C ASN A 442 -1.06 -7.32 16.59
N THR A 443 -2.16 -7.33 15.83
CA THR A 443 -2.16 -6.83 14.44
C THR A 443 -1.84 -5.33 14.38
N LEU A 444 -2.38 -4.54 15.32
CA LEU A 444 -2.12 -3.10 15.41
C LEU A 444 -0.69 -2.82 15.89
N ALA A 445 -0.20 -3.57 16.88
CA ALA A 445 1.15 -3.47 17.42
C ALA A 445 2.23 -3.69 16.34
N ILE A 446 2.00 -4.63 15.41
CA ILE A 446 2.91 -4.87 14.29
C ILE A 446 2.81 -3.77 13.24
N LYS A 447 1.59 -3.37 12.86
CA LYS A 447 1.40 -2.47 11.71
C LYS A 447 1.60 -0.98 12.03
N ARG A 448 1.40 -0.57 13.28
CA ARG A 448 1.26 0.85 13.65
C ARG A 448 1.75 1.15 15.07
N ALA A 449 2.74 2.03 15.20
CA ALA A 449 3.16 2.55 16.50
C ALA A 449 2.04 3.38 17.17
N THR A 450 1.25 4.10 16.36
CA THR A 450 0.07 4.87 16.82
C THR A 450 -1.12 4.65 15.88
N TRP A 451 -2.32 4.56 16.43
CA TRP A 451 -3.54 4.26 15.68
C TRP A 451 -4.79 4.89 16.32
N GLY A 452 -5.83 5.14 15.53
CA GLY A 452 -7.09 5.69 16.03
C GLY A 452 -8.21 4.66 16.15
N ARG A 453 -9.32 5.02 16.79
CA ARG A 453 -10.50 4.15 17.00
C ARG A 453 -10.99 3.45 15.72
N ARG A 454 -10.91 4.12 14.57
CA ARG A 454 -11.33 3.57 13.26
C ARG A 454 -10.40 2.50 12.71
N ASN A 455 -9.11 2.56 13.05
CA ASN A 455 -8.18 1.48 12.71
C ASN A 455 -8.54 0.23 13.50
N ALA A 456 -8.79 0.36 14.81
CA ALA A 456 -9.24 -0.75 15.64
C ALA A 456 -10.57 -1.32 15.16
N GLU A 457 -11.53 -0.48 14.79
CA GLU A 457 -12.82 -0.92 14.25
C GLU A 457 -12.69 -1.71 12.94
N THR A 458 -11.81 -1.26 12.04
CA THR A 458 -11.53 -1.96 10.79
C THR A 458 -10.91 -3.33 11.04
N GLU A 459 -9.92 -3.41 11.92
CA GLU A 459 -9.26 -4.68 12.24
C GLU A 459 -10.18 -5.60 13.06
N ALA A 460 -11.05 -5.06 13.92
CA ALA A 460 -12.07 -5.83 14.63
C ALA A 460 -13.08 -6.48 13.69
N LEU A 461 -13.60 -5.72 12.72
CA LEU A 461 -14.49 -6.26 11.68
C LEU A 461 -13.81 -7.37 10.87
N ARG A 462 -12.53 -7.21 10.55
CA ARG A 462 -11.72 -8.23 9.86
C ARG A 462 -11.48 -9.47 10.72
N ALA A 463 -11.18 -9.29 12.01
CA ALA A 463 -10.95 -10.39 12.93
C ALA A 463 -12.18 -11.32 13.03
N ILE A 464 -13.38 -10.73 13.07
CA ILE A 464 -14.65 -11.48 13.15
C ILE A 464 -15.26 -11.82 11.78
N ASP A 465 -14.54 -11.61 10.68
CA ASP A 465 -15.11 -11.76 9.33
C ASP A 465 -15.45 -13.21 8.99
N GLY A 466 -14.76 -14.16 9.64
CA GLY A 466 -15.06 -15.59 9.59
C GLY A 466 -16.30 -16.00 10.40
N TRP A 467 -16.86 -15.12 11.22
CA TRP A 467 -18.07 -15.40 12.03
C TRP A 467 -19.31 -14.96 11.27
N ARG A 468 -20.40 -15.73 11.38
CA ARG A 468 -21.68 -15.41 10.73
C ARG A 468 -22.67 -14.90 11.76
N PHE A 469 -23.27 -13.75 11.49
CA PHE A 469 -24.22 -13.12 12.41
C PHE A 469 -25.65 -13.19 11.90
N ARG A 470 -26.61 -13.07 12.83
CA ARG A 470 -28.03 -13.08 12.50
C ARG A 470 -28.51 -11.78 11.87
N SER A 471 -27.91 -10.66 12.25
CA SER A 471 -28.25 -9.35 11.74
C SER A 471 -27.01 -8.47 11.60
N PRO A 472 -27.06 -7.42 10.75
CA PRO A 472 -25.98 -6.43 10.67
C PRO A 472 -25.72 -5.74 12.03
N ALA A 473 -26.75 -5.55 12.84
CA ALA A 473 -26.65 -4.96 14.17
C ALA A 473 -25.88 -5.85 15.15
N ASP A 474 -26.12 -7.17 15.14
CA ASP A 474 -25.36 -8.12 15.97
C ASP A 474 -23.86 -8.06 15.63
N ARG A 475 -23.51 -8.04 14.33
CA ARG A 475 -22.12 -7.90 13.87
C ARG A 475 -21.50 -6.59 14.34
N ASP A 476 -22.21 -5.48 14.16
CA ASP A 476 -21.72 -4.15 14.55
C ASP A 476 -21.51 -4.04 16.06
N GLN A 477 -22.43 -4.58 16.86
CA GLN A 477 -22.34 -4.60 18.31
C GLN A 477 -21.17 -5.46 18.81
N VAL A 478 -20.96 -6.64 18.22
CA VAL A 478 -19.80 -7.48 18.55
C VAL A 478 -18.50 -6.80 18.14
N ALA A 479 -18.44 -6.16 16.97
CA ALA A 479 -17.27 -5.37 16.57
C ALA A 479 -17.02 -4.21 17.53
N LYS A 480 -18.05 -3.46 17.93
CA LYS A 480 -17.95 -2.37 18.92
C LYS A 480 -17.45 -2.88 20.27
N ARG A 481 -17.97 -4.02 20.74
CA ARG A 481 -17.52 -4.68 21.96
C ARG A 481 -16.03 -5.10 21.89
N VAL A 482 -15.60 -5.67 20.77
CA VAL A 482 -14.17 -5.99 20.53
C VAL A 482 -13.32 -4.72 20.54
N VAL A 483 -13.78 -3.65 19.88
CA VAL A 483 -13.08 -2.35 19.90
C VAL A 483 -12.99 -1.77 21.30
N ASP A 484 -14.04 -1.84 22.10
CA ASP A 484 -14.03 -1.36 23.49
C ASP A 484 -13.05 -2.17 24.34
N LEU A 485 -12.99 -3.50 24.16
CA LEU A 485 -11.97 -4.35 24.79
C LEU A 485 -10.55 -3.96 24.36
N VAL A 486 -10.33 -3.75 23.06
CA VAL A 486 -9.04 -3.28 22.51
C VAL A 486 -8.64 -1.94 23.13
N ILE A 487 -9.55 -0.96 23.15
CA ILE A 487 -9.30 0.37 23.71
C ILE A 487 -9.05 0.31 25.21
N SER A 488 -9.79 -0.54 25.95
CA SER A 488 -9.61 -0.70 27.40
C SER A 488 -8.24 -1.25 27.80
N GLN A 489 -7.58 -1.96 26.88
CA GLN A 489 -6.25 -2.54 27.06
C GLN A 489 -5.14 -1.68 26.43
N ALA A 490 -5.51 -0.73 25.57
CA ALA A 490 -4.61 0.20 24.90
C ALA A 490 -4.22 1.38 25.80
N ILE A 491 -3.15 2.08 25.41
CA ILE A 491 -2.66 3.27 26.10
C ILE A 491 -3.12 4.50 25.31
N PRO A 492 -3.93 5.40 25.91
CA PRO A 492 -4.36 6.63 25.24
C PRO A 492 -3.21 7.63 25.16
N LEU A 493 -2.95 8.13 23.95
CA LEU A 493 -1.91 9.15 23.68
C LEU A 493 -2.48 10.56 23.55
N THR A 494 -3.74 10.68 23.13
CA THR A 494 -4.40 11.98 23.03
C THR A 494 -4.87 12.43 24.43
N PRO A 495 -4.36 13.55 24.96
CA PRO A 495 -4.83 14.08 26.24
C PRO A 495 -6.31 14.47 26.15
N LYS A 496 -7.12 14.10 27.13
CA LYS A 496 -8.53 14.50 27.18
C LYS A 496 -8.66 15.96 27.61
N ASN A 497 -9.57 16.70 26.96
CA ASN A 497 -9.92 18.05 27.37
C ASN A 497 -10.60 18.00 28.74
N GLU A 498 -9.90 18.51 29.76
CA GLU A 498 -10.42 18.58 31.13
C GLU A 498 -11.46 19.70 31.30
N LEU A 499 -11.61 20.59 30.31
CA LEU A 499 -12.59 21.67 30.35
C LEU A 499 -14.00 21.13 30.13
N HIS A 500 -14.94 21.66 30.91
CA HIS A 500 -16.36 21.37 30.72
C HIS A 500 -16.84 21.91 29.37
N THR A 501 -17.16 21.02 28.44
CA THR A 501 -17.85 21.37 27.19
C THR A 501 -19.35 21.54 27.44
N PRO A 502 -19.92 22.75 27.26
CA PRO A 502 -21.35 23.00 27.44
C PRO A 502 -22.22 22.15 26.51
N HIS A 503 -23.44 21.81 26.94
CA HIS A 503 -24.37 20.95 26.17
C HIS A 503 -24.60 21.41 24.71
N ARG A 504 -24.58 22.73 24.44
CA ARG A 504 -24.74 23.26 23.07
C ARG A 504 -23.59 22.94 22.10
N PHE A 505 -22.44 22.50 22.63
CA PHE A 505 -21.27 22.08 21.89
C PHE A 505 -21.00 20.58 22.07
N ARG A 506 -22.04 19.84 22.44
CA ARG A 506 -22.06 18.39 22.44
C ARG A 506 -23.01 17.92 21.35
N THR A 507 -22.71 16.77 20.77
CA THR A 507 -23.61 16.09 19.83
C THR A 507 -24.83 15.54 20.58
N ALA A 508 -25.84 15.07 19.85
CA ALA A 508 -27.02 14.44 20.46
C ALA A 508 -26.66 13.26 21.39
N ASP A 509 -25.60 12.52 21.05
CA ASP A 509 -25.09 11.38 21.83
C ASP A 509 -24.13 11.81 22.96
N GLY A 510 -23.88 13.11 23.13
CA GLY A 510 -23.07 13.69 24.21
C GLY A 510 -21.58 13.87 23.91
N GLU A 511 -21.14 13.53 22.69
CA GLU A 511 -19.75 13.65 22.22
C GLU A 511 -19.30 15.12 22.18
N ASP A 512 -18.06 15.40 22.54
CA ASP A 512 -17.48 16.74 22.44
C ASP A 512 -17.20 17.09 20.98
N MET A 513 -17.84 18.15 20.47
CA MET A 513 -17.67 18.59 19.09
C MET A 513 -16.24 19.10 18.79
N PHE A 514 -15.47 19.52 19.79
CA PHE A 514 -14.10 20.02 19.60
C PHE A 514 -13.05 18.92 19.69
N GLN A 515 -13.35 17.85 20.44
CA GLN A 515 -12.49 16.67 20.56
C GLN A 515 -13.29 15.39 20.28
N PRO A 516 -13.64 15.13 19.02
CA PRO A 516 -14.33 13.90 18.64
C PRO A 516 -13.47 12.68 18.98
N GLU A 517 -14.08 11.61 19.48
CA GLU A 517 -13.39 10.37 19.83
C GLU A 517 -12.70 9.74 18.63
N ALA A 518 -13.22 9.99 17.41
CA ALA A 518 -12.59 9.57 16.17
C ALA A 518 -11.17 10.12 15.98
N ARG A 519 -10.77 11.17 16.73
CA ARG A 519 -9.43 11.76 16.73
C ARG A 519 -8.53 11.27 17.86
N ASP A 520 -9.03 10.43 18.75
CA ASP A 520 -8.21 9.83 19.80
C ASP A 520 -7.18 8.89 19.17
N LEU A 521 -5.92 9.04 19.60
CA LEU A 521 -4.81 8.18 19.24
C LEU A 521 -4.47 7.30 20.43
N PHE A 522 -4.14 6.05 20.11
CA PHE A 522 -3.78 5.01 21.04
C PHE A 522 -2.48 4.34 20.57
N THR A 523 -1.80 3.69 21.50
CA THR A 523 -0.77 2.70 21.22
C THR A 523 -1.06 1.43 22.01
N THR A 524 -0.43 0.32 21.64
CA THR A 524 -0.58 -0.94 22.37
C THR A 524 0.39 -0.95 23.56
N ARG A 525 0.00 -1.66 24.63
CA ARG A 525 0.90 -1.90 25.77
C ARG A 525 2.18 -2.63 25.34
N GLU A 526 2.08 -3.54 24.38
CA GLU A 526 3.22 -4.26 23.83
C GLU A 526 4.28 -3.31 23.23
N VAL A 527 3.86 -2.36 22.38
CA VAL A 527 4.77 -1.36 21.80
C VAL A 527 5.33 -0.44 22.88
N TRP A 528 4.48 0.04 23.79
CA TRP A 528 4.91 0.92 24.88
C TRP A 528 5.93 0.27 25.82
N ASP A 529 5.66 -0.96 26.25
CA ASP A 529 6.56 -1.68 27.15
C ASP A 529 7.85 -2.09 26.41
N ALA A 530 7.78 -2.37 25.11
CA ALA A 530 8.97 -2.60 24.29
C ALA A 530 9.85 -1.34 24.18
N GLU A 531 9.24 -0.17 23.95
CA GLU A 531 9.92 1.13 23.95
C GLU A 531 10.57 1.42 25.31
N ASP A 532 9.87 1.20 26.41
CA ASP A 532 10.39 1.42 27.77
C ASP A 532 11.55 0.46 28.09
N ARG A 533 11.44 -0.83 27.75
CA ARG A 533 12.55 -1.80 27.92
C ARG A 533 13.77 -1.45 27.10
N LEU A 534 13.58 -1.00 25.86
CA LEU A 534 14.68 -0.54 25.01
C LEU A 534 15.36 0.69 25.61
N LEU A 535 14.58 1.68 26.07
CA LEU A 535 15.10 2.87 26.76
C LEU A 535 15.85 2.53 28.04
N GLU A 536 15.28 1.67 28.89
CA GLU A 536 15.92 1.21 30.13
C GLU A 536 17.25 0.50 29.83
N ALA A 537 17.27 -0.41 28.85
CA ALA A 537 18.49 -1.09 28.43
C ALA A 537 19.54 -0.12 27.85
N GLY A 538 19.09 0.91 27.11
CA GLY A 538 19.94 1.98 26.59
C GLY A 538 20.55 2.85 27.70
N ARG A 539 19.83 3.06 28.82
CA ARG A 539 20.27 3.85 29.98
C ARG A 539 21.12 3.06 30.98
N SER A 540 20.92 1.74 31.05
CA SER A 540 21.59 0.84 31.99
C SER A 540 23.09 0.69 31.72
N ARG A 541 23.86 0.35 32.75
CA ARG A 541 25.29 -0.01 32.69
C ARG A 541 25.51 -1.37 33.34
N GLY A 542 26.65 -2.01 33.07
CA GLY A 542 27.01 -3.35 33.56
C GLY A 542 26.88 -4.46 32.51
N GLY A 543 26.64 -4.12 31.25
CA GLY A 543 26.82 -5.03 30.12
C GLY A 543 28.30 -5.19 29.74
N PRO A 544 28.61 -6.10 28.80
CA PRO A 544 29.97 -6.29 28.29
C PRO A 544 30.60 -5.01 27.75
N SER A 545 31.91 -4.87 27.95
CA SER A 545 32.71 -3.74 27.45
C SER A 545 34.14 -4.17 27.15
N VAL A 546 34.89 -3.28 26.51
CA VAL A 546 36.34 -3.36 26.33
C VAL A 546 37.01 -2.50 27.40
N ASP A 547 38.15 -2.93 27.93
CA ASP A 547 38.93 -2.15 28.89
C ASP A 547 39.50 -0.89 28.22
N GLN A 548 39.44 0.25 28.91
CA GLN A 548 39.96 1.52 28.40
C GLN A 548 41.43 1.41 27.96
N VAL A 549 42.25 0.60 28.64
CA VAL A 549 43.66 0.39 28.29
C VAL A 549 43.80 -0.22 26.90
N VAL A 550 42.97 -1.20 26.56
CA VAL A 550 43.00 -1.85 25.24
C VAL A 550 42.58 -0.86 24.15
N VAL A 551 41.56 -0.04 24.43
CA VAL A 551 41.11 1.02 23.52
C VAL A 551 42.22 2.03 23.29
N ASP A 552 42.83 2.57 24.34
CA ASP A 552 43.87 3.59 24.24
C ASP A 552 45.10 3.11 23.45
N GLU A 553 45.45 1.82 23.60
CA GLU A 553 46.59 1.21 22.89
C GLU A 553 46.31 0.98 21.39
N HIS A 554 45.08 0.62 21.03
CA HIS A 554 44.76 0.13 19.68
C HIS A 554 43.94 1.11 18.82
N ILE A 555 43.20 2.06 19.40
CA ILE A 555 42.27 2.93 18.66
C ILE A 555 42.96 3.78 17.57
N GLY A 556 44.21 4.18 17.80
CA GLY A 556 45.02 4.95 16.84
C GLY A 556 45.76 4.11 15.80
N GLN A 557 45.70 2.77 15.91
CA GLN A 557 46.37 1.88 14.97
C GLN A 557 45.53 1.70 13.70
N PRO A 558 46.16 1.48 12.53
CA PRO A 558 45.46 1.12 11.30
C PRO A 558 44.53 -0.08 11.49
N THR A 559 43.37 -0.06 10.85
CA THR A 559 42.37 -1.15 10.90
C THR A 559 41.97 -1.62 9.50
N GLY A 560 41.38 -2.81 9.42
CA GLY A 560 40.92 -3.44 8.18
C GLY A 560 42.05 -3.85 7.22
N GLY A 561 41.67 -4.52 6.12
CA GLY A 561 42.62 -4.99 5.10
C GLY A 561 43.36 -3.87 4.36
N GLU A 562 42.79 -2.66 4.36
CA GLU A 562 43.36 -1.47 3.71
C GLU A 562 44.24 -0.60 4.63
N GLY A 563 44.31 -0.90 5.93
CA GLY A 563 45.13 -0.14 6.88
C GLY A 563 44.66 1.31 7.09
N ARG A 564 43.35 1.53 7.22
CA ARG A 564 42.76 2.86 7.41
C ARG A 564 42.92 3.34 8.86
N ILE A 565 43.15 4.63 9.07
CA ILE A 565 43.19 5.26 10.40
C ILE A 565 41.87 5.99 10.63
N LEU A 566 41.27 5.79 11.80
CA LEU A 566 40.02 6.45 12.19
C LEU A 566 40.21 7.97 12.32
N SER A 567 39.21 8.75 11.91
CA SER A 567 39.13 10.17 12.25
C SER A 567 38.90 10.37 13.76
N THR A 568 39.11 11.58 14.26
CA THR A 568 38.92 11.90 15.69
C THR A 568 37.50 11.60 16.18
N ASP A 569 36.47 11.89 15.37
CA ASP A 569 35.08 11.62 15.73
C ASP A 569 34.74 10.12 15.64
N GLN A 570 35.27 9.40 14.65
CA GLN A 570 35.12 7.94 14.56
C GLN A 570 35.81 7.24 15.74
N ALA A 571 37.03 7.64 16.08
CA ALA A 571 37.76 7.11 17.23
C ALA A 571 37.02 7.37 18.55
N ALA A 572 36.48 8.58 18.74
CA ALA A 572 35.67 8.92 19.91
C ALA A 572 34.36 8.10 19.97
N ALA A 573 33.67 7.92 18.84
CA ALA A 573 32.45 7.14 18.76
C ALA A 573 32.71 5.65 19.07
N VAL A 574 33.74 5.06 18.48
CA VAL A 574 34.14 3.66 18.73
C VAL A 574 34.57 3.49 20.19
N ALA A 575 35.38 4.40 20.75
CA ALA A 575 35.79 4.35 22.15
C ALA A 575 34.58 4.44 23.10
N ASN A 576 33.63 5.33 22.82
CA ASN A 576 32.40 5.45 23.61
C ASN A 576 31.61 4.14 23.60
N VAL A 577 31.37 3.56 22.42
CA VAL A 577 30.63 2.30 22.31
C VAL A 577 31.40 1.14 22.97
N ALA A 578 32.71 1.04 22.76
CA ALA A 578 33.51 -0.05 23.30
C ALA A 578 33.52 -0.05 24.84
N THR A 579 33.60 1.12 25.47
CA THR A 579 33.80 1.28 26.92
C THR A 579 32.52 1.59 27.71
N SER A 580 31.37 1.83 27.06
CA SER A 580 30.15 2.30 27.72
C SER A 580 29.63 1.38 28.82
N GLY A 581 29.87 0.06 28.69
CA GLY A 581 29.29 -0.97 29.53
C GLY A 581 27.76 -1.04 29.43
N ARG A 582 27.16 -0.52 28.37
CA ARG A 582 25.71 -0.57 28.16
C ARG A 582 25.32 -1.87 27.46
N PRO A 583 24.22 -2.54 27.86
CA PRO A 583 23.73 -3.74 27.18
C PRO A 583 23.12 -3.42 25.81
N VAL A 584 22.54 -2.24 25.63
CA VAL A 584 22.11 -1.71 24.33
C VAL A 584 22.82 -0.38 24.11
N ASP A 585 23.54 -0.26 22.99
CA ASP A 585 24.18 0.99 22.59
C ASP A 585 23.82 1.38 21.17
N LEU A 586 24.12 2.63 20.83
CA LEU A 586 23.80 3.21 19.53
C LEU A 586 25.05 3.78 18.88
N LEU A 587 25.21 3.50 17.59
CA LEU A 587 26.12 4.21 16.70
C LEU A 587 25.29 4.91 15.62
N VAL A 588 25.12 6.21 15.80
CA VAL A 588 24.43 7.07 14.84
C VAL A 588 25.45 7.57 13.82
N GLY A 589 25.22 7.24 12.55
CA GLY A 589 26.09 7.68 11.48
C GLY A 589 25.27 8.12 10.28
N PRO A 590 25.30 9.42 9.92
CA PRO A 590 24.75 9.89 8.66
C PRO A 590 25.32 9.08 7.49
N ALA A 591 24.61 9.11 6.37
CA ALA A 591 25.11 8.53 5.14
C ALA A 591 26.50 9.10 4.79
N GLY A 592 27.47 8.21 4.60
CA GLY A 592 28.84 8.60 4.24
C GLY A 592 29.77 8.97 5.41
N ALA A 593 29.36 8.77 6.66
CA ALA A 593 30.19 9.06 7.83
C ALA A 593 31.28 7.99 8.15
N GLY A 594 31.39 6.93 7.34
CA GLY A 594 32.39 5.87 7.54
C GLY A 594 32.03 4.85 8.64
N LYS A 595 30.74 4.49 8.75
CA LYS A 595 30.23 3.49 9.70
C LYS A 595 30.99 2.17 9.63
N THR A 596 31.24 1.66 8.42
CA THR A 596 31.94 0.38 8.20
C THR A 596 33.32 0.37 8.86
N THR A 597 34.16 1.38 8.62
CA THR A 597 35.50 1.46 9.23
C THR A 597 35.44 1.63 10.75
N SER A 598 34.40 2.29 11.28
CA SER A 598 34.17 2.35 12.72
C SER A 598 33.80 0.98 13.30
N LEU A 599 32.97 0.20 12.58
CA LEU A 599 32.58 -1.16 12.98
C LEU A 599 33.74 -2.16 12.84
N GLU A 600 34.60 -2.03 11.83
CA GLU A 600 35.82 -2.83 11.67
C GLU A 600 36.74 -2.66 12.89
N LYS A 601 36.97 -1.41 13.32
CA LYS A 601 37.78 -1.17 14.52
C LYS A 601 37.11 -1.65 15.79
N LEU A 602 35.79 -1.48 15.90
CA LEU A 602 35.05 -2.01 17.04
C LEU A 602 35.16 -3.53 17.12
N LEU A 603 35.03 -4.24 15.99
CA LEU A 603 35.23 -5.68 15.88
C LEU A 603 36.63 -6.09 16.39
N GLU A 604 37.69 -5.44 15.89
CA GLU A 604 39.07 -5.67 16.32
C GLU A 604 39.23 -5.53 17.84
N LEU A 605 38.76 -4.41 18.41
CA LEU A 605 38.83 -4.15 19.86
C LEU A 605 38.03 -5.16 20.68
N TRP A 606 36.88 -5.57 20.16
CA TRP A 606 36.00 -6.52 20.84
C TRP A 606 36.62 -7.91 20.89
N GLU A 607 37.14 -8.39 19.75
CA GLU A 607 37.77 -9.72 19.66
C GLU A 607 39.09 -9.81 20.45
N LEU A 608 39.84 -8.71 20.56
CA LEU A 608 41.02 -8.65 21.45
C LEU A 608 40.66 -8.91 22.92
N THR A 609 39.45 -8.54 23.33
CA THR A 609 38.99 -8.66 24.72
C THR A 609 38.20 -9.94 24.99
N HIS A 610 37.27 -10.28 24.10
CA HIS A 610 36.30 -11.38 24.30
C HIS A 610 36.65 -12.63 23.48
N GLY A 611 37.59 -12.55 22.54
CA GLY A 611 38.02 -13.65 21.69
C GLY A 611 37.48 -13.55 20.25
N ALA A 612 38.13 -14.25 19.33
CA ALA A 612 37.75 -14.27 17.92
C ALA A 612 36.37 -14.91 17.70
N GLY A 613 35.59 -14.35 16.77
CA GLY A 613 34.26 -14.84 16.42
C GLY A 613 33.16 -14.47 17.43
N THR A 614 33.41 -13.49 18.30
CA THR A 614 32.44 -13.02 19.31
C THR A 614 31.49 -11.94 18.81
N VAL A 615 31.54 -11.60 17.52
CA VAL A 615 30.71 -10.57 16.91
C VAL A 615 29.81 -11.17 15.84
N ARG A 616 28.52 -10.82 15.89
CA ARG A 616 27.48 -11.28 14.97
C ARG A 616 26.73 -10.08 14.42
N GLY A 617 26.28 -10.17 13.17
CA GLY A 617 25.53 -9.13 12.49
C GLY A 617 24.06 -9.51 12.29
N LEU A 618 23.20 -8.50 12.22
CA LEU A 618 21.84 -8.59 11.74
C LEU A 618 21.51 -7.38 10.87
N ALA A 619 20.61 -7.57 9.91
CA ALA A 619 20.03 -6.44 9.16
C ALA A 619 18.56 -6.68 8.78
N PRO A 620 17.74 -5.62 8.61
CA PRO A 620 16.33 -5.74 8.20
C PRO A 620 16.12 -6.40 6.83
N THR A 621 17.08 -6.30 5.92
CA THR A 621 16.98 -6.88 4.57
C THR A 621 18.10 -7.88 4.33
N ALA A 622 17.84 -8.88 3.49
CA ALA A 622 18.83 -9.92 3.16
C ALA A 622 20.08 -9.35 2.46
N ARG A 623 19.93 -8.27 1.67
CA ARG A 623 21.05 -7.60 1.00
C ARG A 623 21.90 -6.78 1.97
N ALA A 624 21.27 -6.04 2.89
CA ALA A 624 22.02 -5.32 3.93
C ALA A 624 22.80 -6.29 4.84
N ALA A 625 22.21 -7.45 5.15
CA ALA A 625 22.88 -8.50 5.91
C ALA A 625 24.11 -9.05 5.19
N GLU A 626 24.02 -9.25 3.87
CA GLU A 626 25.15 -9.70 3.05
C GLU A 626 26.26 -8.65 2.96
N VAL A 627 25.92 -7.39 2.71
CA VAL A 627 26.91 -6.28 2.67
C VAL A 627 27.65 -6.16 4.00
N LEU A 628 26.94 -6.30 5.13
CA LEU A 628 27.55 -6.29 6.45
C LEU A 628 28.47 -7.50 6.67
N ALA A 629 28.05 -8.69 6.24
CA ALA A 629 28.86 -9.92 6.31
C ALA A 629 30.15 -9.80 5.50
N GLU A 630 30.06 -9.35 4.25
CA GLU A 630 31.20 -9.16 3.35
C GLU A 630 32.17 -8.10 3.88
N SER A 631 31.63 -6.99 4.40
CA SER A 631 32.46 -5.88 4.87
C SER A 631 33.22 -6.18 6.15
N LEU A 632 32.59 -6.90 7.10
CA LEU A 632 33.18 -7.17 8.42
C LEU A 632 33.75 -8.58 8.55
N GLY A 633 33.44 -9.49 7.63
CA GLY A 633 33.85 -10.90 7.72
C GLY A 633 33.16 -11.67 8.87
N ILE A 634 31.97 -11.24 9.30
CA ILE A 634 31.22 -11.83 10.43
C ILE A 634 29.97 -12.58 9.98
N GLN A 635 29.50 -13.53 10.81
CA GLN A 635 28.20 -14.18 10.60
C GLN A 635 27.08 -13.15 10.69
N THR A 636 26.30 -13.00 9.62
CA THR A 636 25.19 -12.05 9.56
C THR A 636 23.92 -12.68 9.01
N GLU A 637 22.76 -12.33 9.58
CA GLU A 637 21.46 -12.86 9.14
C GLU A 637 20.39 -11.76 9.05
N ASN A 638 19.31 -12.02 8.31
CA ASN A 638 18.12 -11.18 8.33
C ASN A 638 17.42 -11.22 9.70
N THR A 639 17.04 -10.06 10.26
CA THR A 639 16.37 -9.95 11.57
C THR A 639 15.13 -10.83 11.70
N ALA A 640 14.26 -10.87 10.69
CA ALA A 640 13.05 -11.70 10.71
C ALA A 640 13.38 -13.20 10.67
N LYS A 641 14.40 -13.61 9.88
CA LYS A 641 14.86 -15.01 9.85
C LYS A 641 15.50 -15.41 11.18
N TRP A 642 16.31 -14.55 11.78
CA TRP A 642 16.89 -14.75 13.10
C TRP A 642 15.82 -15.03 14.16
N LEU A 643 14.81 -14.15 14.25
CA LEU A 643 13.70 -14.32 15.18
C LEU A 643 12.89 -15.59 14.91
N HIS A 644 12.67 -15.93 13.64
CA HIS A 644 11.94 -17.14 13.25
C HIS A 644 12.66 -18.45 13.64
N GLU A 645 13.96 -18.54 13.39
CA GLU A 645 14.75 -19.75 13.69
C GLU A 645 15.00 -19.90 15.19
N THR A 646 15.29 -18.81 15.90
CA THR A 646 15.44 -18.83 17.36
C THR A 646 14.13 -19.20 18.07
N ALA A 647 12.98 -18.71 17.59
CA ALA A 647 11.66 -19.11 18.13
C ALA A 647 11.36 -20.61 17.96
N ARG A 648 11.96 -21.27 16.96
CA ARG A 648 11.85 -22.72 16.74
C ARG A 648 12.84 -23.55 17.57
N GLY A 649 13.75 -22.90 18.28
CA GLY A 649 14.86 -23.58 18.96
C GLY A 649 15.88 -24.16 17.99
N THR A 650 16.02 -23.57 16.79
CA THR A 650 17.08 -23.95 15.85
C THR A 650 18.43 -23.53 16.40
N ASP A 651 19.36 -24.46 16.57
CA ASP A 651 20.72 -24.15 17.03
C ASP A 651 21.61 -23.66 15.88
N THR A 652 21.62 -24.37 14.75
CA THR A 652 22.44 -24.03 13.57
C THR A 652 21.65 -24.28 12.29
N LYS A 653 21.78 -23.37 11.32
CA LYS A 653 21.16 -23.51 9.99
C LYS A 653 21.86 -22.64 8.97
N ASP A 654 22.07 -23.17 7.77
CA ASP A 654 22.73 -22.48 6.65
C ASP A 654 24.13 -21.93 7.02
N GLY A 655 24.85 -22.60 7.92
CA GLY A 655 26.16 -22.15 8.41
C GLY A 655 26.14 -21.02 9.45
N ILE A 656 24.95 -20.55 9.83
CA ILE A 656 24.75 -19.57 10.91
C ILE A 656 24.49 -20.32 12.23
N ASP A 657 25.19 -19.90 13.27
CA ASP A 657 24.92 -20.30 14.65
C ASP A 657 23.93 -19.30 15.28
N TYR A 658 22.82 -19.81 15.80
CA TYR A 658 21.75 -19.02 16.41
C TYR A 658 21.88 -18.96 17.94
N GLN A 659 22.91 -19.59 18.53
CA GLN A 659 23.19 -19.52 19.95
C GLN A 659 24.11 -18.35 20.29
N LEU A 660 23.60 -17.40 21.09
CA LEU A 660 24.38 -16.29 21.64
C LEU A 660 25.09 -16.69 22.94
N ARG A 661 26.30 -16.17 23.15
CA ARG A 661 27.12 -16.44 24.34
C ARG A 661 27.43 -15.16 25.12
N ALA A 662 27.75 -15.31 26.39
CA ALA A 662 28.12 -14.18 27.24
C ALA A 662 29.38 -13.47 26.71
N GLY A 663 29.36 -12.14 26.69
CA GLY A 663 30.44 -11.31 26.16
C GLY A 663 30.40 -11.07 24.64
N GLU A 664 29.53 -11.76 23.89
CA GLU A 664 29.36 -11.51 22.45
C GLU A 664 28.75 -10.12 22.16
N LEU A 665 28.99 -9.62 20.95
CA LEU A 665 28.42 -8.39 20.42
C LEU A 665 27.51 -8.70 19.24
N MET A 666 26.23 -8.35 19.35
CA MET A 666 25.27 -8.37 18.26
C MET A 666 25.15 -6.97 17.66
N ILE A 667 25.43 -6.83 16.37
CA ILE A 667 25.31 -5.57 15.62
C ILE A 667 24.05 -5.65 14.75
N VAL A 668 23.13 -4.71 14.90
CA VAL A 668 21.99 -4.55 13.98
C VAL A 668 22.26 -3.32 13.11
N ASP A 669 22.61 -3.54 11.85
CA ASP A 669 22.79 -2.45 10.88
C ASP A 669 21.47 -2.04 10.22
N GLU A 670 21.39 -0.77 9.79
CA GLU A 670 20.16 -0.13 9.31
C GLU A 670 18.98 -0.26 10.30
N ALA A 671 19.27 -0.16 11.60
CA ALA A 671 18.30 -0.32 12.69
C ALA A 671 17.15 0.70 12.66
N SER A 672 17.29 1.82 11.94
CA SER A 672 16.20 2.80 11.74
C SER A 672 15.00 2.23 10.95
N ILE A 673 15.22 1.18 10.15
CA ILE A 673 14.17 0.47 9.40
C ILE A 673 13.58 -0.71 10.22
N GLY A 674 14.18 -1.04 11.37
CA GLY A 674 13.69 -2.13 12.23
C GLY A 674 12.40 -1.75 12.97
N GLY A 675 11.41 -2.65 12.97
CA GLY A 675 10.21 -2.50 13.80
C GLY A 675 10.54 -2.60 15.30
N THR A 676 9.86 -1.82 16.13
CA THR A 676 10.10 -1.73 17.57
C THR A 676 10.02 -3.10 18.27
N ILE A 677 9.00 -3.90 17.96
CA ILE A 677 8.81 -5.24 18.54
C ILE A 677 9.95 -6.18 18.18
N ALA A 678 10.41 -6.16 16.93
CA ALA A 678 11.52 -7.00 16.48
C ALA A 678 12.83 -6.61 17.18
N LEU A 679 13.10 -5.32 17.34
CA LEU A 679 14.29 -4.83 18.05
C LEU A 679 14.25 -5.19 19.55
N ASP A 680 13.09 -5.10 20.19
CA ASP A 680 12.92 -5.52 21.59
C ASP A 680 13.08 -7.04 21.78
N ALA A 681 12.59 -7.84 20.84
CA ALA A 681 12.79 -9.29 20.85
C ALA A 681 14.28 -9.66 20.70
N ILE A 682 15.01 -9.00 19.81
CA ILE A 682 16.47 -9.16 19.67
C ILE A 682 17.18 -8.73 20.96
N ARG A 683 16.82 -7.57 21.54
CA ARG A 683 17.34 -7.12 22.84
C ARG A 683 17.15 -8.20 23.91
N ALA A 684 15.96 -8.78 24.03
CA ALA A 684 15.66 -9.79 25.03
C ALA A 684 16.58 -11.01 24.89
N GLN A 685 16.81 -11.50 23.67
CA GLN A 685 17.72 -12.62 23.40
C GLN A 685 19.17 -12.29 23.75
N VAL A 686 19.66 -11.13 23.32
CA VAL A 686 21.03 -10.66 23.58
C VAL A 686 21.28 -10.48 25.08
N GLN A 687 20.33 -9.86 25.78
CA GLN A 687 20.44 -9.65 27.22
C GLN A 687 20.39 -10.97 28.00
N ALA A 688 19.54 -11.93 27.60
CA ALA A 688 19.47 -13.24 28.23
C ALA A 688 20.78 -14.03 28.10
N ALA A 689 21.51 -13.85 26.99
CA ALA A 689 22.83 -14.45 26.79
C ALA A 689 23.96 -13.75 27.57
N GLY A 690 23.73 -12.55 28.13
CA GLY A 690 24.79 -11.72 28.70
C GLY A 690 25.69 -11.09 27.64
N ALA A 691 25.16 -10.87 26.44
CA ALA A 691 25.82 -10.22 25.30
C ALA A 691 25.46 -8.72 25.23
N LYS A 692 26.11 -7.99 24.33
CA LYS A 692 25.84 -6.58 24.03
C LYS A 692 25.12 -6.44 22.69
N LEU A 693 24.13 -5.55 22.61
CA LEU A 693 23.45 -5.15 21.38
C LEU A 693 23.94 -3.76 20.96
N LEU A 694 24.39 -3.63 19.72
CA LEU A 694 24.70 -2.36 19.08
C LEU A 694 23.72 -2.11 17.95
N LEU A 695 22.93 -1.04 18.05
CA LEU A 695 22.06 -0.57 16.98
C LEU A 695 22.81 0.48 16.16
N VAL A 696 22.97 0.22 14.86
CA VAL A 696 23.68 1.10 13.92
C VAL A 696 22.68 1.65 12.91
N GLY A 697 22.70 2.95 12.67
CA GLY A 697 21.74 3.55 11.74
C GLY A 697 21.77 5.06 11.69
N ASP A 698 20.76 5.61 11.03
CA ASP A 698 20.53 7.04 10.91
C ASP A 698 19.05 7.33 11.10
N TRP A 699 18.71 8.05 12.15
CA TRP A 699 17.33 8.32 12.55
C TRP A 699 16.59 9.25 11.57
N ALA A 700 17.34 9.99 10.75
CA ALA A 700 16.79 10.89 9.74
C ALA A 700 16.51 10.21 8.40
N GLN A 701 16.95 8.95 8.24
CA GLN A 701 16.58 8.13 7.09
C GLN A 701 15.18 7.55 7.27
N LEU A 702 14.74 6.74 6.31
CA LEU A 702 13.39 6.21 6.29
C LEU A 702 13.14 5.32 7.51
N ALA A 703 11.96 5.51 8.12
CA ALA A 703 11.49 4.69 9.23
C ALA A 703 11.04 3.30 8.78
N ALA A 704 10.87 2.39 9.74
CA ALA A 704 10.31 1.07 9.50
C ALA A 704 8.95 1.12 8.79
N ILE A 705 8.67 0.11 7.97
CA ILE A 705 7.35 -0.10 7.35
C ILE A 705 6.33 -0.57 8.40
N ASP A 706 6.79 -1.36 9.37
CA ASP A 706 6.03 -1.80 10.54
C ASP A 706 5.98 -0.69 11.61
N ALA A 707 5.39 -0.96 12.77
CA ALA A 707 5.48 -0.07 13.93
C ALA A 707 6.95 0.17 14.31
N GLY A 708 7.48 1.31 13.87
CA GLY A 708 8.87 1.71 14.07
C GLY A 708 9.01 3.01 14.85
N GLY A 709 10.26 3.49 14.92
CA GLY A 709 10.63 4.72 15.64
C GLY A 709 11.52 4.48 16.85
N ALA A 710 11.70 3.22 17.28
CA ALA A 710 12.55 2.87 18.43
C ALA A 710 13.99 3.39 18.32
N PHE A 711 14.61 3.32 17.13
CA PHE A 711 15.97 3.85 16.93
C PHE A 711 16.04 5.36 17.17
N GLY A 712 15.10 6.13 16.61
CA GLY A 712 15.02 7.58 16.82
C GLY A 712 14.68 7.96 18.26
N LEU A 713 13.81 7.18 18.91
CA LEU A 713 13.47 7.32 20.32
C LEU A 713 14.72 7.15 21.20
N LEU A 714 15.48 6.08 21.01
CA LEU A 714 16.73 5.82 21.73
C LEU A 714 17.81 6.88 21.47
N ALA A 715 17.92 7.33 20.22
CA ALA A 715 18.88 8.38 19.85
C ALA A 715 18.54 9.73 20.51
N THR A 716 17.25 10.04 20.71
CA THR A 716 16.80 11.30 21.31
C THR A 716 16.86 11.27 22.84
N ASP A 717 16.70 10.10 23.45
CA ASP A 717 16.69 9.93 24.91
C ASP A 717 18.04 10.26 25.57
N ARG A 718 19.14 10.05 24.84
CA ARG A 718 20.51 10.16 25.36
C ARG A 718 21.27 11.29 24.67
N GLN A 719 21.99 12.09 25.45
CA GLN A 719 22.90 13.12 24.92
C GLN A 719 24.31 12.59 24.64
N ASP A 720 24.65 11.39 25.12
CA ASP A 720 25.96 10.74 25.00
C ASP A 720 25.99 9.67 23.90
N VAL A 721 25.09 9.75 22.92
CA VAL A 721 25.05 8.79 21.79
C VAL A 721 26.29 8.96 20.94
N ALA A 722 26.92 7.85 20.56
CA ALA A 722 28.06 7.87 19.66
C ALA A 722 27.59 8.29 18.26
N GLU A 723 27.94 9.52 17.87
CA GLU A 723 27.55 10.09 16.58
C GLU A 723 28.79 10.35 15.72
N LEU A 724 28.76 9.87 14.48
CA LEU A 724 29.74 10.21 13.45
C LEU A 724 29.31 11.53 12.79
N VAL A 725 30.17 12.55 12.85
CA VAL A 725 29.81 13.92 12.46
C VAL A 725 30.45 14.31 11.13
N ASN A 726 31.65 13.79 10.88
CA ASN A 726 32.38 14.07 9.65
C ASN A 726 31.91 13.13 8.53
N LEU A 727 31.59 13.73 7.38
CA LEU A 727 31.19 13.01 6.19
C LEU A 727 32.41 12.87 5.30
N HIS A 728 32.80 11.64 5.02
CA HIS A 728 33.97 11.31 4.20
C HIS A 728 33.59 10.92 2.77
N ARG A 729 32.28 10.78 2.51
CA ARG A 729 31.75 10.38 1.21
C ARG A 729 31.82 11.49 0.17
N PHE A 730 31.50 12.72 0.57
CA PHE A 730 31.31 13.83 -0.34
C PHE A 730 32.65 14.39 -0.85
N ALA A 731 32.80 14.49 -2.16
CA ALA A 731 33.93 15.15 -2.79
C ALA A 731 33.94 16.68 -2.57
N ALA A 732 32.76 17.27 -2.39
CA ALA A 732 32.60 18.71 -2.18
C ALA A 732 32.14 19.03 -0.74
N ASP A 733 32.93 19.83 -0.02
CA ASP A 733 32.66 20.19 1.38
C ASP A 733 31.29 20.87 1.59
N TRP A 734 30.86 21.70 0.63
CA TRP A 734 29.56 22.39 0.70
C TRP A 734 28.38 21.41 0.69
N GLU A 735 28.52 20.29 -0.02
CA GLU A 735 27.46 19.28 -0.14
C GLU A 735 27.35 18.47 1.15
N ALA A 736 28.49 18.20 1.79
CA ALA A 736 28.52 17.61 3.12
C ALA A 736 27.75 18.49 4.13
N ASP A 737 27.98 19.80 4.14
CA ASP A 737 27.28 20.72 5.04
C ASP A 737 25.80 20.88 4.70
N ALA A 738 25.45 20.96 3.41
CA ALA A 738 24.06 21.02 2.95
C ALA A 738 23.28 19.75 3.36
N SER A 739 23.88 18.57 3.22
CA SER A 739 23.25 17.29 3.59
C SER A 739 22.95 17.20 5.09
N LYS A 740 23.80 17.78 5.96
CA LYS A 740 23.54 17.88 7.41
C LYS A 740 22.33 18.75 7.71
N LEU A 741 22.12 19.83 6.96
CA LEU A 741 20.93 20.69 7.11
C LEU A 741 19.67 19.96 6.64
N LEU A 742 19.74 19.24 5.52
CA LEU A 742 18.64 18.40 5.02
C LEU A 742 18.27 17.30 6.02
N ARG A 743 19.26 16.65 6.65
CA ARG A 743 19.08 15.66 7.71
C ARG A 743 18.23 16.18 8.88
N LEU A 744 18.37 17.47 9.20
CA LEU A 744 17.62 18.16 10.27
C LEU A 744 16.28 18.75 9.79
N GLY A 745 15.90 18.53 8.53
CA GLY A 745 14.70 19.12 7.91
C GLY A 745 14.77 20.64 7.72
N LYS A 746 15.98 21.22 7.72
CA LYS A 746 16.17 22.67 7.55
C LYS A 746 16.23 23.02 6.05
N THR A 747 15.33 23.90 5.61
CA THR A 747 15.24 24.32 4.20
C THR A 747 16.50 25.02 3.70
N ALA A 748 17.31 25.61 4.56
CA ALA A 748 18.60 26.21 4.20
C ALA A 748 19.57 25.22 3.51
N GLY A 749 19.41 23.91 3.74
CA GLY A 749 20.16 22.91 2.98
C GLY A 749 19.79 22.88 1.49
N LEU A 750 18.52 23.14 1.15
CA LEU A 750 18.06 23.22 -0.24
C LEU A 750 18.64 24.44 -0.94
N ASP A 751 18.73 25.58 -0.24
CA ASP A 751 19.27 26.82 -0.78
C ASP A 751 20.69 26.62 -1.30
N ALA A 752 21.53 25.88 -0.57
CA ALA A 752 22.89 25.54 -1.01
C ALA A 752 22.91 24.70 -2.31
N TYR A 753 22.03 23.69 -2.43
CA TYR A 753 21.93 22.93 -3.69
C TYR A 753 21.42 23.79 -4.85
N ILE A 754 20.56 24.79 -4.60
CA ILE A 754 20.09 25.74 -5.62
C ILE A 754 21.21 26.69 -6.03
N GLU A 755 21.94 27.26 -5.06
CA GLU A 755 23.06 28.19 -5.30
C GLU A 755 24.22 27.56 -6.09
N HIS A 756 24.40 26.24 -5.95
CA HIS A 756 25.39 25.45 -6.67
C HIS A 756 24.86 24.81 -7.97
N ASP A 757 23.71 25.26 -8.48
CA ASP A 757 23.07 24.77 -9.72
C ASP A 757 22.83 23.25 -9.74
N ARG A 758 22.63 22.65 -8.55
CA ARG A 758 22.32 21.22 -8.39
C ARG A 758 20.83 20.92 -8.35
N VAL A 759 19.98 21.95 -8.39
CA VAL A 759 18.53 21.82 -8.51
C VAL A 759 18.07 22.47 -9.80
N THR A 760 17.44 21.67 -10.66
CA THR A 760 16.82 22.14 -11.89
C THR A 760 15.31 21.93 -11.81
N ALA A 761 14.54 22.98 -12.05
CA ALA A 761 13.09 22.89 -12.17
C ALA A 761 12.69 22.86 -13.66
N ALA A 762 11.97 21.83 -14.06
CA ALA A 762 11.42 21.69 -15.40
C ALA A 762 10.11 20.91 -15.36
N LEU A 763 9.39 20.89 -16.49
CA LEU A 763 8.27 19.98 -16.67
C LEU A 763 8.75 18.52 -16.61
N GLU A 764 7.85 17.60 -16.29
CA GLU A 764 8.17 16.19 -16.05
C GLU A 764 8.99 15.57 -17.19
N GLU A 765 8.53 15.69 -18.43
CA GLU A 765 9.23 15.16 -19.62
C GLU A 765 10.67 15.69 -19.76
N THR A 766 10.86 16.98 -19.47
CA THR A 766 12.16 17.63 -19.59
C THR A 766 13.11 17.19 -18.49
N ILE A 767 12.65 17.10 -17.24
CA ILE A 767 13.50 16.69 -16.11
C ILE A 767 13.94 15.23 -16.23
N ILE A 768 13.08 14.37 -16.79
CA ILE A 768 13.40 12.97 -17.06
C ILE A 768 14.56 12.88 -18.05
N ASN A 769 14.46 13.56 -19.19
CA ASN A 769 15.50 13.52 -20.21
C ASN A 769 16.81 14.11 -19.67
N GLN A 770 16.75 15.23 -18.94
CA GLN A 770 17.92 15.83 -18.30
C GLN A 770 18.61 14.89 -17.30
N ALA A 771 17.84 14.18 -16.47
CA ALA A 771 18.38 13.23 -15.50
C ALA A 771 19.06 12.04 -16.21
N VAL A 772 18.45 11.51 -17.28
CA VAL A 772 19.02 10.42 -18.06
C VAL A 772 20.26 10.86 -18.83
N ASP A 773 20.24 12.04 -19.45
CA ASP A 773 21.41 12.61 -20.14
C ASP A 773 22.58 12.82 -19.17
N ALA A 774 22.29 13.22 -17.94
CA ALA A 774 23.29 13.36 -16.89
C ALA A 774 23.87 12.01 -16.47
N TRP A 775 23.00 11.03 -16.19
CA TRP A 775 23.41 9.65 -15.89
C TRP A 775 24.25 9.03 -17.02
N GLN A 776 23.87 9.24 -18.28
CA GLN A 776 24.60 8.74 -19.44
C GLN A 776 25.98 9.40 -19.57
N ARG A 777 26.07 10.70 -19.34
CA ARG A 777 27.36 11.41 -19.32
C ARG A 777 28.28 10.84 -18.25
N ASP A 778 27.74 10.49 -17.08
CA ASP A 778 28.52 9.92 -16.00
C ASP A 778 29.08 8.54 -16.37
N GLU A 779 28.30 7.67 -17.03
CA GLU A 779 28.79 6.36 -17.46
C GLU A 779 29.91 6.42 -18.51
N ALA A 780 30.06 7.54 -19.22
CA ALA A 780 31.17 7.77 -20.14
C ALA A 780 32.45 8.28 -19.45
N ILE A 781 32.36 8.68 -18.18
CA ILE A 781 33.49 9.15 -17.37
C ILE A 781 34.08 7.96 -16.63
N LEU A 782 35.42 7.86 -16.68
CA LEU A 782 36.15 6.90 -15.86
C LEU A 782 36.45 7.51 -14.50
N ASN A 783 36.26 6.72 -13.45
CA ASN A 783 36.69 7.00 -12.09
C ASN A 783 38.22 6.92 -11.95
N ASP A 784 38.73 7.26 -10.77
CA ASP A 784 40.18 7.32 -10.50
C ASP A 784 40.91 5.98 -10.67
N VAL A 785 40.19 4.85 -10.69
CA VAL A 785 40.74 3.50 -10.93
C VAL A 785 40.56 3.02 -12.37
N GLY A 786 40.07 3.88 -13.28
CA GLY A 786 39.94 3.59 -14.70
C GLY A 786 38.68 2.81 -15.10
N GLU A 787 37.69 2.72 -14.22
CA GLU A 787 36.39 2.07 -14.46
C GLU A 787 35.28 3.12 -14.66
N PRO A 788 34.20 2.83 -15.40
CA PRO A 788 33.08 3.76 -15.55
C PRO A 788 32.48 4.17 -14.20
N LEU A 789 32.06 5.44 -14.06
CA LEU A 789 31.34 5.88 -12.86
C LEU A 789 30.05 5.07 -12.67
N VAL A 790 29.81 4.63 -11.44
CA VAL A 790 28.55 4.02 -11.06
C VAL A 790 27.57 5.14 -10.76
N SER A 791 26.61 5.37 -11.65
CA SER A 791 25.57 6.40 -11.50
C SER A 791 24.20 5.79 -11.21
N LEU A 792 23.43 6.39 -10.30
CA LEU A 792 22.09 5.95 -9.92
C LEU A 792 21.02 6.97 -10.26
N LEU A 793 19.96 6.52 -10.94
CA LEU A 793 18.75 7.29 -11.15
C LEU A 793 17.74 7.02 -10.01
N ILE A 794 17.34 8.05 -9.28
CA ILE A 794 16.42 7.93 -8.15
C ILE A 794 15.12 8.67 -8.45
N ALA A 795 13.99 8.05 -8.12
CA ALA A 795 12.68 8.65 -8.36
C ALA A 795 11.69 8.44 -7.20
N PRO A 796 10.65 9.30 -7.08
CA PRO A 796 9.77 9.31 -5.91
C PRO A 796 8.75 8.17 -5.92
N THR A 797 8.56 7.55 -7.07
CA THR A 797 7.45 6.68 -7.42
C THR A 797 8.01 5.54 -8.25
N ASN A 798 7.50 4.32 -8.08
CA ASN A 798 7.90 3.16 -8.90
C ASN A 798 7.75 3.39 -10.42
N GLU A 799 7.12 4.48 -10.86
CA GLU A 799 6.71 4.82 -12.21
C GLU A 799 7.80 5.56 -12.73
N MET A 800 8.15 6.65 -12.09
CA MET A 800 9.27 7.39 -12.50
C MET A 800 10.50 6.49 -12.52
N VAL A 801 10.61 5.49 -11.64
CA VAL A 801 11.66 4.45 -11.68
C VAL A 801 11.56 3.53 -12.86
N GLU A 802 10.43 2.81 -12.99
CA GLU A 802 10.26 1.90 -14.10
C GLU A 802 10.36 2.65 -15.42
N ARG A 803 9.98 3.93 -15.39
CA ARG A 803 10.06 4.87 -16.46
C ARG A 803 11.61 5.13 -16.60
N LEU A 804 12.40 5.50 -15.60
CA LEU A 804 13.81 5.87 -15.86
C LEU A 804 14.64 4.68 -16.37
N ASN A 805 14.29 3.49 -15.91
CA ASN A 805 14.88 2.22 -16.29
C ASN A 805 15.04 2.02 -17.78
N THR A 806 14.12 2.51 -18.58
CA THR A 806 14.10 1.99 -19.93
C THR A 806 14.22 3.03 -21.02
N ILE A 807 14.15 4.32 -20.70
CA ILE A 807 14.94 5.28 -21.49
C ILE A 807 16.40 4.86 -21.40
N ALA A 808 16.88 4.54 -20.19
CA ALA A 808 18.25 4.05 -19.99
C ALA A 808 18.54 2.80 -20.84
N ARG A 809 17.68 1.78 -20.81
CA ARG A 809 17.83 0.59 -21.69
C ARG A 809 17.85 0.95 -23.18
N ASN A 810 16.92 1.76 -23.68
CA ASN A 810 16.86 2.11 -25.10
C ASN A 810 18.15 2.81 -25.55
N LEU A 811 18.67 3.73 -24.74
CA LEU A 811 19.97 4.37 -25.01
C LEU A 811 21.12 3.36 -25.05
N ARG A 812 21.14 2.37 -24.15
CA ARG A 812 22.16 1.31 -24.18
C ARG A 812 22.05 0.39 -25.40
N ILE A 813 20.84 0.16 -25.90
CA ILE A 813 20.62 -0.57 -27.16
C ILE A 813 21.20 0.24 -28.33
N GLU A 814 20.92 1.55 -28.41
CA GLU A 814 21.46 2.43 -29.45
C GLU A 814 23.00 2.51 -29.43
N GLN A 815 23.60 2.45 -28.24
CA GLN A 815 25.05 2.39 -28.06
C GLN A 815 25.67 1.02 -28.33
N GLY A 816 24.86 -0.02 -28.56
CA GLY A 816 25.32 -1.40 -28.74
C GLY A 816 25.83 -2.07 -27.46
N SER A 817 25.53 -1.50 -26.29
CA SER A 817 25.86 -2.10 -24.97
C SER A 817 24.86 -3.18 -24.53
N VAL A 818 23.69 -3.23 -25.18
CA VAL A 818 22.65 -4.25 -24.95
C VAL A 818 22.31 -4.92 -26.28
N ASP A 819 22.38 -6.25 -26.32
CA ASP A 819 22.04 -7.05 -27.51
C ASP A 819 20.53 -7.34 -27.57
N ALA A 820 19.79 -6.42 -28.18
CA ALA A 820 18.34 -6.56 -28.34
C ALA A 820 17.90 -7.70 -29.28
N ALA A 821 18.83 -8.37 -29.98
CA ALA A 821 18.49 -9.51 -30.84
C ALA A 821 18.04 -10.75 -30.03
N GLN A 822 18.46 -10.82 -28.76
CA GLN A 822 18.03 -11.83 -27.79
C GLN A 822 17.24 -11.16 -26.69
N ALA A 823 16.05 -11.67 -26.38
CA ALA A 823 15.18 -11.05 -25.39
C ALA A 823 14.35 -12.08 -24.62
N ALA A 824 14.21 -11.87 -23.31
CA ALA A 824 13.43 -12.69 -22.40
C ALA A 824 12.43 -11.80 -21.66
N VAL A 825 11.22 -12.33 -21.46
CA VAL A 825 10.17 -11.60 -20.76
C VAL A 825 10.47 -11.60 -19.26
N ILE A 826 10.52 -10.41 -18.67
CA ILE A 826 10.67 -10.19 -17.23
C ILE A 826 9.47 -9.42 -16.69
N ALA A 827 9.29 -9.37 -15.37
CA ALA A 827 8.18 -8.64 -14.73
C ALA A 827 8.14 -7.16 -15.12
N SER A 828 9.31 -6.54 -15.36
CA SER A 828 9.36 -5.14 -15.82
C SER A 828 9.31 -4.94 -17.34
N GLY A 829 9.00 -5.96 -18.14
CA GLY A 829 9.01 -5.90 -19.61
C GLY A 829 9.93 -6.95 -20.23
N VAL A 830 11.03 -6.50 -20.82
CA VAL A 830 11.98 -7.39 -21.52
C VAL A 830 13.41 -7.09 -21.06
N ALA A 831 14.20 -8.14 -20.92
CA ALA A 831 15.63 -8.07 -20.67
C ALA A 831 16.40 -8.79 -21.77
N SER A 832 17.57 -8.25 -22.09
CA SER A 832 18.47 -8.69 -23.16
C SER A 832 19.89 -8.78 -22.63
N PRO A 833 20.80 -9.56 -23.25
CA PRO A 833 22.20 -9.58 -22.85
C PRO A 833 22.80 -8.17 -22.78
N GLY A 834 23.45 -7.85 -21.66
CA GLY A 834 23.93 -6.52 -21.30
C GLY A 834 22.98 -5.72 -20.39
N ASP A 835 21.71 -6.13 -20.22
CA ASP A 835 20.77 -5.43 -19.34
C ASP A 835 21.10 -5.61 -17.86
N ARG A 836 20.96 -4.53 -17.08
CA ARG A 836 20.96 -4.59 -15.61
C ARG A 836 19.57 -4.95 -15.11
N ILE A 837 19.47 -6.04 -14.33
CA ILE A 837 18.24 -6.55 -13.74
C ILE A 837 18.34 -6.68 -12.22
N VAL A 838 17.19 -6.73 -11.54
CA VAL A 838 17.03 -6.92 -10.11
C VAL A 838 15.94 -7.95 -9.81
N THR A 839 16.19 -8.84 -8.85
CA THR A 839 15.22 -9.85 -8.39
C THR A 839 14.33 -9.29 -7.27
N ARG A 840 13.06 -9.71 -7.21
CA ARG A 840 12.01 -9.12 -6.34
C ARG A 840 11.43 -10.09 -5.31
N GLN A 841 11.86 -11.34 -5.35
CA GLN A 841 11.44 -12.37 -4.41
C GLN A 841 12.68 -13.16 -3.94
N ASN A 842 12.59 -13.72 -2.74
CA ASN A 842 13.61 -14.65 -2.26
C ASN A 842 13.35 -16.04 -2.89
N ALA A 843 14.30 -16.58 -3.63
CA ALA A 843 14.19 -17.89 -4.28
C ALA A 843 15.34 -18.82 -3.83
N ARG A 844 15.12 -19.50 -2.70
CA ARG A 844 16.14 -20.34 -2.03
C ARG A 844 16.59 -21.57 -2.82
N THR A 845 15.76 -22.01 -3.75
CA THR A 845 16.03 -23.15 -4.64
C THR A 845 16.86 -22.76 -5.85
N LEU A 846 16.91 -21.47 -6.21
CA LEU A 846 17.75 -20.96 -7.28
C LEU A 846 19.12 -20.64 -6.69
N ARG A 847 20.14 -21.36 -7.16
CA ARG A 847 21.52 -21.26 -6.67
C ARG A 847 22.43 -20.73 -7.77
N THR A 848 23.37 -19.88 -7.39
CA THR A 848 24.51 -19.47 -8.21
C THR A 848 25.49 -20.63 -8.32
N ASP A 849 26.45 -20.51 -9.23
CA ASP A 849 27.61 -21.39 -9.34
C ASP A 849 28.52 -21.41 -8.08
N HIS A 850 28.41 -20.38 -7.24
CA HIS A 850 29.06 -20.27 -5.93
C HIS A 850 28.19 -20.79 -4.76
N ASP A 851 27.11 -21.52 -5.05
CA ASP A 851 26.12 -22.05 -4.08
C ASP A 851 25.40 -20.98 -3.24
N ARG A 852 25.41 -19.71 -3.69
CA ARG A 852 24.62 -18.62 -3.10
C ARG A 852 23.19 -18.68 -3.66
N TRP A 853 22.17 -18.46 -2.85
CA TRP A 853 20.79 -18.46 -3.34
C TRP A 853 20.32 -17.05 -3.72
N VAL A 854 19.35 -16.96 -4.63
CA VAL A 854 18.84 -15.69 -5.19
C VAL A 854 17.95 -14.94 -4.19
N LYS A 855 18.35 -13.72 -3.79
CA LYS A 855 17.66 -12.88 -2.81
C LYS A 855 16.81 -11.79 -3.49
N ASN A 856 15.87 -11.22 -2.74
CA ASN A 856 15.17 -10.00 -3.11
C ASN A 856 16.15 -8.80 -3.05
N ASN A 857 16.14 -7.98 -4.11
CA ASN A 857 17.05 -6.88 -4.41
C ASN A 857 18.47 -7.28 -4.85
N ASP A 858 18.73 -8.53 -5.24
CA ASP A 858 19.99 -8.85 -5.91
C ASP A 858 20.00 -8.24 -7.31
N GLU A 859 21.10 -7.60 -7.67
CA GLU A 859 21.32 -7.00 -8.99
C GLU A 859 22.24 -7.87 -9.83
N TRP A 860 21.90 -7.98 -11.11
CA TRP A 860 22.62 -8.81 -12.07
C TRP A 860 22.73 -8.12 -13.41
N VAL A 861 23.70 -8.52 -14.22
CA VAL A 861 23.78 -8.21 -15.64
C VAL A 861 23.36 -9.47 -16.41
N VAL A 862 22.50 -9.33 -17.40
CA VAL A 862 22.13 -10.47 -18.26
C VAL A 862 23.32 -10.84 -19.12
N ALA A 863 23.84 -12.06 -18.98
CA ALA A 863 24.93 -12.58 -19.79
C ALA A 863 24.43 -13.28 -21.06
N GLY A 864 23.27 -13.93 -20.98
CA GLY A 864 22.70 -14.69 -22.10
C GLY A 864 21.27 -15.13 -21.84
N ILE A 865 20.59 -15.57 -22.89
CA ILE A 865 19.20 -16.02 -22.83
C ILE A 865 19.11 -17.38 -23.51
N ASN A 866 18.46 -18.34 -22.86
CA ASN A 866 18.20 -19.63 -23.47
C ASN A 866 17.06 -19.50 -24.50
N PRO A 867 17.29 -19.77 -25.80
CA PRO A 867 16.30 -19.58 -26.85
C PRO A 867 15.11 -20.57 -26.77
N ASP A 868 15.31 -21.74 -26.15
CA ASP A 868 14.28 -22.79 -26.07
C ASP A 868 13.34 -22.60 -24.87
N THR A 869 13.88 -22.15 -23.74
CA THR A 869 13.13 -22.02 -22.47
C THR A 869 12.79 -20.59 -22.11
N GLY A 870 13.54 -19.60 -22.60
CA GLY A 870 13.43 -18.20 -22.19
C GLY A 870 14.10 -17.91 -20.83
N ASP A 871 14.88 -18.85 -20.30
CA ASP A 871 15.62 -18.65 -19.05
C ASP A 871 16.73 -17.62 -19.24
N ILE A 872 16.97 -16.83 -18.20
CA ILE A 872 18.00 -15.79 -18.19
C ILE A 872 19.23 -16.32 -17.47
N VAL A 873 20.37 -16.30 -18.15
CA VAL A 873 21.68 -16.47 -17.51
C VAL A 873 22.16 -15.09 -17.09
N ALA A 874 22.24 -14.85 -15.80
CA ALA A 874 22.61 -13.57 -15.20
C ALA A 874 23.95 -13.69 -14.47
N VAL A 875 24.72 -12.61 -14.47
CA VAL A 875 26.04 -12.51 -13.84
C VAL A 875 26.10 -11.34 -12.86
N ALA A 876 26.72 -11.53 -11.70
CA ALA A 876 27.03 -10.47 -10.75
C ALA A 876 28.50 -10.61 -10.34
N GLY A 877 29.37 -9.73 -10.85
CA GLY A 877 30.82 -9.91 -10.70
C GLY A 877 31.30 -11.14 -11.47
N ASP A 878 31.80 -12.13 -10.75
CA ASP A 878 32.22 -13.45 -11.25
C ASP A 878 31.19 -14.58 -10.98
N GLU A 879 30.07 -14.28 -10.32
CA GLU A 879 29.00 -15.25 -10.03
C GLU A 879 27.98 -15.36 -11.16
N TYR A 880 27.54 -16.58 -11.49
CA TYR A 880 26.51 -16.87 -12.49
C TYR A 880 25.28 -17.54 -11.89
N VAL A 881 24.09 -17.19 -12.40
CA VAL A 881 22.82 -17.87 -12.07
C VAL A 881 21.93 -18.02 -13.29
N THR A 882 21.22 -19.14 -13.37
CA THR A 882 20.15 -19.36 -14.35
C THR A 882 18.80 -19.11 -13.69
N LEU A 883 18.12 -18.03 -14.10
CA LEU A 883 16.81 -17.64 -13.62
C LEU A 883 15.72 -18.22 -14.55
N PRO A 884 14.81 -19.08 -14.06
CA PRO A 884 13.75 -19.66 -14.86
C PRO A 884 12.80 -18.62 -15.45
N ALA A 885 12.30 -18.85 -16.67
CA ALA A 885 11.42 -17.91 -17.36
C ALA A 885 10.15 -17.51 -16.57
N ASP A 886 9.55 -18.44 -15.82
CA ASP A 886 8.39 -18.14 -14.96
C ASP A 886 8.76 -17.18 -13.82
N TYR A 887 9.89 -17.44 -13.16
CA TYR A 887 10.41 -16.58 -12.11
C TYR A 887 10.78 -15.19 -12.63
N CYS A 888 11.40 -15.13 -13.82
CA CYS A 888 11.71 -13.88 -14.51
C CYS A 888 10.47 -13.04 -14.77
N ARG A 889 9.40 -13.66 -15.30
CA ARG A 889 8.13 -13.01 -15.63
C ARG A 889 7.40 -12.41 -14.42
N GLU A 890 7.56 -13.00 -13.24
CA GLU A 890 6.86 -12.55 -12.04
C GLU A 890 7.72 -11.68 -11.11
N HIS A 891 9.04 -11.93 -11.08
CA HIS A 891 9.91 -11.47 -10.00
C HIS A 891 11.22 -10.83 -10.45
N VAL A 892 11.44 -10.55 -11.75
CA VAL A 892 12.65 -9.85 -12.24
C VAL A 892 12.29 -8.51 -12.88
N GLN A 893 13.05 -7.46 -12.57
CA GLN A 893 12.84 -6.09 -13.09
C GLN A 893 14.16 -5.51 -13.62
N LEU A 894 14.13 -4.48 -14.47
CA LEU A 894 15.31 -3.68 -14.82
C LEU A 894 15.78 -2.85 -13.63
N ALA A 895 17.09 -2.56 -13.59
CA ALA A 895 17.77 -2.01 -12.42
C ALA A 895 18.66 -0.77 -12.68
N TYR A 896 18.39 0.01 -13.73
CA TYR A 896 19.10 1.27 -14.00
C TYR A 896 18.65 2.43 -13.09
N ALA A 897 17.41 2.37 -12.60
CA ALA A 897 16.79 3.35 -11.72
C ALA A 897 16.12 2.67 -10.53
N THR A 898 15.92 3.42 -9.44
CA THR A 898 15.35 2.90 -8.20
C THR A 898 14.58 3.95 -7.40
N THR A 899 13.76 3.53 -6.44
CA THR A 899 13.09 4.47 -5.52
C THR A 899 14.03 4.83 -4.38
N ALA A 900 13.82 5.99 -3.74
CA ALA A 900 14.62 6.36 -2.56
C ALA A 900 14.57 5.29 -1.44
N HIS A 901 13.40 4.66 -1.22
CA HIS A 901 13.26 3.53 -0.30
C HIS A 901 14.15 2.33 -0.67
N ARG A 902 14.36 2.09 -1.97
CA ARG A 902 15.17 0.97 -2.47
C ARG A 902 16.64 1.33 -2.66
N SER A 903 16.99 2.62 -2.70
CA SER A 903 18.39 3.06 -2.74
C SER A 903 19.03 3.10 -1.36
N GLN A 904 18.25 3.00 -0.29
CA GLN A 904 18.79 3.01 1.07
C GLN A 904 19.85 1.91 1.26
N GLY A 905 20.94 2.25 1.94
CA GLY A 905 22.13 1.39 2.07
C GLY A 905 23.08 1.40 0.85
N ARG A 906 22.66 1.89 -0.33
CA ARG A 906 23.53 1.96 -1.51
C ARG A 906 24.42 3.20 -1.49
N THR A 907 25.62 3.06 -2.06
CA THR A 907 26.54 4.17 -2.32
C THR A 907 27.01 4.04 -3.76
N VAL A 908 26.95 5.14 -4.51
CA VAL A 908 27.30 5.22 -5.93
C VAL A 908 28.17 6.45 -6.14
N ASP A 909 28.87 6.56 -7.27
CA ASP A 909 29.72 7.72 -7.54
C ASP A 909 28.88 8.97 -7.78
N THR A 910 27.79 8.86 -8.56
CA THR A 910 26.85 9.98 -8.76
C THR A 910 25.40 9.52 -8.63
N ALA A 911 24.51 10.44 -8.24
CA ALA A 911 23.08 10.16 -8.14
C ALA A 911 22.26 11.31 -8.73
N HIS A 912 21.29 10.96 -9.59
CA HIS A 912 20.36 11.91 -10.22
C HIS A 912 18.96 11.65 -9.68
N THR A 913 18.46 12.56 -8.84
CA THR A 913 17.18 12.39 -8.13
C THR A 913 16.09 13.27 -8.74
N ILE A 914 14.96 12.65 -9.10
CA ILE A 914 13.72 13.34 -9.44
C ILE A 914 12.84 13.42 -8.19
N VAL A 915 12.21 14.58 -7.96
CA VAL A 915 11.39 14.85 -6.77
C VAL A 915 10.07 15.52 -7.18
N ASP A 916 8.98 15.18 -6.52
CA ASP A 916 7.67 15.80 -6.70
C ASP A 916 7.00 16.16 -5.37
N SER A 917 5.79 16.71 -5.41
CA SER A 917 5.02 17.12 -4.22
C SER A 917 4.63 15.99 -3.25
N SER A 918 4.88 14.72 -3.61
CA SER A 918 4.63 13.56 -2.76
C SER A 918 5.86 13.13 -1.94
N ALA A 919 7.03 13.70 -2.20
CA ALA A 919 8.24 13.39 -1.45
C ALA A 919 8.20 13.97 -0.02
N SER A 920 8.57 13.15 0.96
CA SER A 920 8.83 13.59 2.33
C SER A 920 10.28 14.06 2.49
N GLY A 921 10.58 14.75 3.59
CA GLY A 921 11.94 15.19 3.90
C GLY A 921 12.93 14.03 4.01
N GLU A 922 12.50 12.90 4.60
CA GLU A 922 13.30 11.69 4.77
C GLU A 922 13.59 11.02 3.42
N THR A 923 12.56 10.89 2.56
CA THR A 923 12.70 10.36 1.20
C THR A 923 13.70 11.19 0.40
N PHE A 924 13.61 12.52 0.50
CA PHE A 924 14.52 13.44 -0.16
C PHE A 924 15.95 13.34 0.39
N TYR A 925 16.12 13.32 1.71
CA TYR A 925 17.41 13.17 2.37
C TYR A 925 18.13 11.87 1.98
N VAL A 926 17.42 10.73 1.97
CA VAL A 926 17.99 9.46 1.52
C VAL A 926 18.46 9.55 0.09
N ALA A 927 17.67 10.14 -0.80
CA ALA A 927 18.04 10.26 -2.21
C ALA A 927 19.29 11.14 -2.42
N MET A 928 19.35 12.30 -1.76
CA MET A 928 20.46 13.25 -1.89
C MET A 928 21.79 12.73 -1.33
N THR A 929 21.77 11.69 -0.50
CA THR A 929 22.97 11.15 0.15
C THR A 929 23.55 9.91 -0.52
N ARG A 930 23.05 9.51 -1.70
CA ARG A 930 23.53 8.27 -2.36
C ARG A 930 24.83 8.45 -3.16
N GLY A 931 25.06 9.62 -3.74
CA GLY A 931 26.27 9.96 -4.50
C GLY A 931 27.48 10.28 -3.63
N LYS A 932 28.68 10.20 -4.22
CA LYS A 932 29.94 10.69 -3.63
C LYS A 932 30.21 12.14 -4.03
#